data_AF-A0A399ZZD6-F1
#
_entry.id   AF-A0A399ZZD6-F1
#
_cell.length_a   1.000
_cell.length_b   1.000
_cell.length_c   1.000
_cell.angle_alpha   90.00
_cell.angle_beta   90.00
_cell.angle_gamma   90.00
#
_symmetry.space_group_name_H-M   'P 1'
#
loop_
_entity.id
_entity.type
_entity.pdbx_description
1 polymer ?
#
loop_
_entity_poly.entity_id
_entity_poly.type
_entity_poly.pdbx_seq_one_letter_code
_entity_poly.pdbx_strand_id
1 'polypeptide(L)'
;LTLVILALLFMFGTPLYAILFYGLPGWSQLHTAFRWIFPWTLGVAFLAGLGAQSLAEGISKRALAWFGGALGAVGLLALFGVVLTWAMRDSFLQFADAFVNASDLAKPVFETGSAFWSYQARNLVLFGAFVLLAGIVLLLARANFRVRGVAVWKPFALFVLVVDLFSAGMGFYPRADAKLATFVPPAIQFLQQDKSLFRIATYDEPGQKVLNANSAMPFHLQDIRGYDSIIAKQYVEYMRALAPQDELLYNRIAAFYDYKPLSSPLLNLLGVKYIVTTRPVPNPGYELAYDAQVKIYENKNVLPRAFFVNRARVFENRDELLRELPNLDPTREVWLETALSAPPPPNEANPAPPLIEKYTGSEIILKTNLTAPAFLVLTDTYFPGWIGQIDGADTPIYRADGNFRAVVVPSGEHTVRFKYSPLSFRVGSVLTLLAVIAVLLALVALVWQRFVLQVGAAGDSQVRRVAKNSVVPMGASFLIQLINFALALVVLRVLGPENNGRYAFAVTVWFFLSAITEFGLGILATREVARDHSKANVILTNAILLRMGLTLLSIVLLAGVIAFYAYTGDMDAMTLGALLLLWVSLFPNHIAGALAGMFFAFEKFEYPTAIEIATALVSVALQIAALLAGWGIVGLAGVSILTNLFTLGVMWYLVRRLLFKPHFQFDRRLARWMFFESYPLMMNNLLSNLFFRIDVFLLLPLAGATVLGYYNAAYKFVNALNFIPSKFTLALFPMLSRLSTGSTDAMQRALLLSTKLLLWIALPIAVATMFIAEPLILLFAGIAYIPDSALALQWLIWFLPFSFINSVVHYVLIALNEQRFLTRAFLIGLVFNIIANLIAIPALSYRGAALVTVLSELALLAPFYYALRKHMPPLPILDIFWRPAVAAFVMGALLYFLVPQNIFIALVIASVVYGVTLLVTGALGPDEWLIVGKLMPKRLEGLILWWARKR
;
A
#
# COMPACT_ATOMS: atom_id res chain seq x y z
N LEU A 1 5.82 -3.17 -32.80
CA LEU A 1 6.98 -3.10 -33.72
C LEU A 1 7.33 -1.66 -34.07
N THR A 2 6.41 -0.87 -34.64
CA THR A 2 6.65 0.54 -35.02
C THR A 2 7.22 1.38 -33.88
N LEU A 3 6.64 1.30 -32.68
CA LEU A 3 7.15 1.98 -31.49
C LEU A 3 8.60 1.58 -31.13
N VAL A 4 8.94 0.28 -31.25
CA VAL A 4 10.29 -0.22 -30.96
C VAL A 4 11.30 0.34 -31.94
N ILE A 5 10.97 0.38 -33.23
CA ILE A 5 11.84 0.92 -34.27
C ILE A 5 12.04 2.43 -34.08
N LEU A 6 10.95 3.18 -33.85
CA LEU A 6 11.03 4.62 -33.60
C LEU A 6 11.84 4.92 -32.34
N ALA A 7 11.60 4.20 -31.25
CA ALA A 7 12.34 4.36 -30.01
C ALA A 7 13.84 4.04 -30.18
N LEU A 8 14.19 3.03 -30.98
CA LEU A 8 15.59 2.73 -31.31
C LEU A 8 16.24 3.87 -32.10
N LEU A 9 15.59 4.38 -33.14
CA LEU A 9 16.08 5.51 -33.93
C LEU A 9 16.24 6.78 -33.09
N PHE A 10 15.33 7.01 -32.14
CA PHE A 10 15.42 8.16 -31.24
C PHE A 10 16.50 8.00 -30.19
N MET A 11 16.76 6.79 -29.68
CA MET A 11 17.81 6.54 -28.70
C MET A 11 19.19 7.00 -29.18
N PHE A 12 19.47 6.83 -30.48
CA PHE A 12 20.72 7.25 -31.12
C PHE A 12 20.71 8.69 -31.64
N GLY A 13 19.68 9.49 -31.35
CA GLY A 13 19.64 10.91 -31.72
C GLY A 13 19.62 11.17 -33.23
N THR A 14 19.00 10.27 -34.01
CA THR A 14 18.87 10.44 -35.48
C THR A 14 18.16 11.74 -35.86
N PRO A 15 18.26 12.22 -37.12
CA PRO A 15 17.55 13.44 -37.56
C PRO A 15 16.04 13.43 -37.28
N LEU A 16 15.42 12.24 -37.22
CA LEU A 16 14.01 12.09 -36.84
C LEU A 16 13.74 12.56 -35.40
N TYR A 17 14.69 12.37 -34.48
CA TYR A 17 14.62 12.89 -33.12
C TYR A 17 14.67 14.42 -33.10
N ALA A 18 15.48 15.04 -33.96
CA ALA A 18 15.56 16.50 -34.06
C ALA A 18 14.22 17.13 -34.47
N ILE A 19 13.48 16.49 -35.39
CA ILE A 19 12.12 16.92 -35.77
C ILE A 19 11.19 16.91 -34.56
N LEU A 20 11.31 15.90 -33.70
CA LEU A 20 10.47 15.75 -32.52
C LEU A 20 10.88 16.71 -31.39
N PHE A 21 12.18 16.92 -31.20
CA PHE A 21 12.74 17.78 -30.15
C PHE A 21 12.59 19.28 -30.46
N TYR A 22 12.89 19.70 -31.70
CA TYR A 22 12.82 21.09 -32.13
C TYR A 22 11.45 21.47 -32.73
N GLY A 23 10.70 20.49 -33.26
CA GLY A 23 9.43 20.75 -33.97
C GLY A 23 8.17 20.69 -33.11
N LEU A 24 8.21 20.10 -31.91
CA LEU A 24 7.04 19.99 -31.02
C LEU A 24 7.17 20.91 -29.80
N PRO A 25 6.23 21.86 -29.60
CA PRO A 25 6.21 22.72 -28.41
C PRO A 25 6.19 21.90 -27.11
N GLY A 26 7.06 22.26 -26.15
CA GLY A 26 7.17 21.60 -24.84
C GLY A 26 8.01 20.32 -24.80
N TRP A 27 8.38 19.74 -25.96
CA TRP A 27 9.21 18.54 -26.04
C TRP A 27 10.71 18.79 -25.88
N SER A 28 11.15 20.05 -26.00
CA SER A 28 12.54 20.47 -25.77
C SER A 28 13.06 20.21 -24.35
N GLN A 29 12.19 19.85 -23.41
CA GLN A 29 12.57 19.44 -22.05
C GLN A 29 13.18 18.02 -22.01
N LEU A 30 12.88 17.17 -23.00
CA LEU A 30 13.46 15.84 -23.16
C LEU A 30 14.78 15.94 -23.94
N HIS A 31 15.80 16.54 -23.34
CA HIS A 31 17.09 16.77 -24.01
C HIS A 31 17.91 15.48 -24.23
N THR A 32 17.65 14.42 -23.47
CA THR A 32 18.41 13.17 -23.55
C THR A 32 17.76 12.16 -24.50
N ALA A 33 18.27 12.04 -25.72
CA ALA A 33 17.78 11.10 -26.73
C ALA A 33 17.78 9.64 -26.22
N PHE A 34 18.75 9.28 -25.38
CA PHE A 34 18.86 7.97 -24.74
C PHE A 34 17.64 7.56 -23.89
N ARG A 35 16.81 8.50 -23.40
CA ARG A 35 15.59 8.17 -22.61
C ARG A 35 14.58 7.31 -23.38
N TRP A 36 14.66 7.30 -24.70
CA TRP A 36 13.87 6.42 -25.56
C TRP A 36 14.23 4.92 -25.42
N ILE A 37 15.27 4.59 -24.65
CA ILE A 37 15.51 3.21 -24.19
C ILE A 37 14.34 2.63 -23.39
N PHE A 38 13.57 3.45 -22.69
CA PHE A 38 12.43 2.98 -21.91
C PHE A 38 11.29 2.40 -22.79
N PRO A 39 10.69 3.16 -23.73
CA PRO A 39 9.69 2.60 -24.65
C PRO A 39 10.26 1.49 -25.55
N TRP A 40 11.55 1.54 -25.89
CA TRP A 40 12.22 0.46 -26.60
C TRP A 40 12.20 -0.84 -25.77
N THR A 41 12.67 -0.79 -24.51
CA THR A 41 12.73 -1.96 -23.61
C THR A 41 11.35 -2.54 -23.37
N LEU A 42 10.34 -1.70 -23.11
CA LEU A 42 8.97 -2.14 -22.94
C LEU A 42 8.42 -2.83 -24.19
N GLY A 43 8.66 -2.23 -25.36
CA GLY A 43 8.20 -2.79 -26.62
C GLY A 43 8.90 -4.11 -26.97
N VAL A 44 10.20 -4.25 -26.69
CA VAL A 44 10.93 -5.51 -26.86
C VAL A 44 10.42 -6.59 -25.91
N ALA A 45 10.18 -6.26 -24.64
CA ALA A 45 9.61 -7.21 -23.66
C ALA A 45 8.22 -7.71 -24.10
N PHE A 46 7.38 -6.82 -24.63
CA PHE A 46 6.07 -7.19 -25.17
C PHE A 46 6.19 -8.12 -26.39
N LEU A 47 7.09 -7.81 -27.34
CA LEU A 47 7.37 -8.67 -28.49
C LEU A 47 7.92 -10.04 -28.07
N ALA A 48 8.77 -10.10 -27.05
CA ALA A 48 9.27 -11.35 -26.50
C ALA A 48 8.15 -12.18 -25.88
N GLY A 49 7.21 -11.55 -25.15
CA GLY A 49 6.01 -12.21 -24.62
C GLY A 49 5.12 -12.78 -25.71
N LEU A 50 4.87 -12.02 -26.79
CA LEU A 50 4.12 -12.51 -27.96
C LEU A 50 4.84 -13.70 -28.63
N GLY A 51 6.17 -13.61 -28.78
CA GLY A 51 6.97 -14.71 -29.32
C GLY A 51 6.89 -15.98 -28.47
N ALA A 52 6.95 -15.84 -27.14
CA ALA A 52 6.79 -16.96 -26.21
C ALA A 52 5.37 -17.57 -26.27
N GLN A 53 4.34 -16.74 -26.38
CA GLN A 53 2.96 -17.20 -26.56
C GLN A 53 2.81 -17.97 -27.87
N SER A 54 3.31 -17.44 -28.98
CA SER A 54 3.28 -18.14 -30.28
C SER A 54 4.03 -19.48 -30.22
N LEU A 55 5.18 -19.55 -29.53
CA LEU A 55 5.88 -20.82 -29.31
C LEU A 55 5.06 -21.84 -28.50
N ALA A 56 4.26 -21.37 -27.53
CA ALA A 56 3.41 -22.22 -26.70
C ALA A 56 2.15 -22.72 -27.45
N GLU A 57 1.54 -21.84 -28.27
CA GLU A 57 0.37 -22.15 -29.10
C GLU A 57 0.74 -23.02 -30.32
N GLY A 58 2.02 -23.00 -30.73
CA GLY A 58 2.58 -23.84 -31.78
C GLY A 58 2.86 -23.06 -33.06
N ILE A 59 4.13 -22.82 -33.36
CA ILE A 59 4.61 -22.23 -34.62
C ILE A 59 4.92 -23.33 -35.65
N SER A 60 4.78 -23.01 -36.94
CA SER A 60 5.15 -23.95 -38.02
C SER A 60 6.62 -24.37 -37.95
N LYS A 61 6.88 -25.66 -38.21
CA LYS A 61 8.26 -26.20 -38.26
C LYS A 61 9.15 -25.47 -39.27
N ARG A 62 8.57 -24.96 -40.36
CA ARG A 62 9.28 -24.17 -41.39
C ARG A 62 9.73 -22.82 -40.83
N ALA A 63 8.88 -22.11 -40.10
CA ALA A 63 9.26 -20.85 -39.47
C ALA A 63 10.35 -21.07 -38.40
N LEU A 64 10.22 -22.09 -37.55
CA LEU A 64 11.26 -22.42 -36.57
C LEU A 64 12.61 -22.77 -37.21
N ALA A 65 12.60 -23.45 -38.35
CA ALA A 65 13.81 -23.74 -39.12
C ALA A 65 14.47 -22.47 -39.67
N TRP A 66 13.67 -21.59 -40.27
CA TRP A 66 14.15 -20.33 -40.85
C TRP A 66 14.69 -19.39 -39.78
N PHE A 67 13.92 -19.12 -38.72
CA PHE A 67 14.38 -18.23 -37.65
C PHE A 67 15.54 -18.84 -36.86
N GLY A 68 15.49 -20.14 -36.53
CA GLY A 68 16.58 -20.82 -35.84
C GLY A 68 17.88 -20.83 -36.64
N GLY A 69 17.79 -21.11 -37.94
CA GLY A 69 18.93 -21.08 -38.85
C GLY A 69 19.49 -19.68 -39.08
N ALA A 70 18.62 -18.68 -39.26
CA ALA A 70 19.03 -17.29 -39.44
C ALA A 70 19.75 -16.74 -38.19
N LEU A 71 19.19 -16.96 -36.99
CA LEU A 71 19.85 -16.58 -35.75
C LEU A 71 21.17 -17.35 -35.56
N GLY A 72 21.19 -18.66 -35.85
CA GLY A 72 22.42 -19.44 -35.82
C GLY A 72 23.52 -18.85 -36.73
N ALA A 73 23.15 -18.48 -37.96
CA ALA A 73 24.09 -17.85 -38.91
C ALA A 73 24.58 -16.48 -38.43
N VAL A 74 23.70 -15.62 -37.92
CA VAL A 74 24.09 -14.31 -37.36
C VAL A 74 25.04 -14.47 -36.17
N GLY A 75 24.75 -15.42 -35.27
CA GLY A 75 25.60 -15.71 -34.13
C GLY A 75 26.99 -16.21 -34.54
N LEU A 76 27.05 -17.14 -35.50
CA LEU A 76 28.30 -17.64 -36.06
C LEU A 76 29.10 -16.54 -36.78
N LEU A 77 28.44 -15.67 -37.54
CA LEU A 77 29.09 -14.54 -38.23
C LEU A 77 29.67 -13.53 -37.23
N ALA A 78 28.97 -13.24 -36.13
CA ALA A 78 29.49 -12.35 -35.08
C ALA A 78 30.73 -12.95 -34.40
N LEU A 79 30.69 -14.24 -34.05
CA LEU A 79 31.83 -14.95 -33.45
C LEU A 79 33.00 -15.05 -34.42
N PHE A 80 32.72 -15.37 -35.69
CA PHE A 80 33.73 -15.40 -36.75
C PHE A 80 34.35 -14.02 -36.97
N GLY A 81 33.55 -12.95 -36.92
CA GLY A 81 34.03 -11.57 -36.99
C GLY A 81 35.06 -11.24 -35.91
N VAL A 82 34.84 -11.70 -34.67
CA VAL A 82 35.81 -11.53 -33.57
C VAL A 82 37.09 -12.34 -33.81
N VAL A 83 36.98 -13.57 -34.31
CA VAL A 83 38.15 -14.40 -34.65
C VAL A 83 38.93 -13.77 -35.81
N LEU A 84 38.24 -13.23 -36.81
CA LEU A 84 38.83 -12.59 -37.97
C LEU A 84 39.56 -11.30 -37.58
N THR A 85 38.96 -10.45 -36.75
CA THR A 85 39.60 -9.22 -36.28
C THR A 85 40.76 -9.52 -35.34
N TRP A 86 40.73 -10.64 -34.60
CA TRP A 86 41.88 -11.13 -33.86
C TRP A 86 43.00 -11.67 -34.76
N ALA A 87 42.65 -12.41 -35.82
CA ALA A 87 43.62 -12.91 -36.81
C ALA A 87 44.26 -11.77 -37.63
N MET A 88 43.53 -10.68 -37.85
CA MET A 88 43.98 -9.47 -38.55
C MET A 88 44.22 -8.29 -37.58
N ARG A 89 44.78 -8.58 -36.40
CA ARG A 89 44.86 -7.63 -35.28
C ARG A 89 45.47 -6.28 -35.66
N ASP A 90 46.62 -6.27 -36.31
CA ASP A 90 47.36 -5.03 -36.56
C ASP A 90 46.60 -4.09 -37.51
N SER A 91 46.06 -4.64 -38.60
CA SER A 91 45.23 -3.88 -39.55
C SER A 91 43.92 -3.41 -38.93
N PHE A 92 43.30 -4.25 -38.08
CA PHE A 92 42.06 -3.87 -37.42
C PHE A 92 42.28 -2.81 -36.34
N LEU A 93 43.37 -2.86 -35.58
CA LEU A 93 43.69 -1.85 -34.57
C LEU A 93 43.95 -0.47 -35.21
N GLN A 94 44.63 -0.41 -36.36
CA GLN A 94 44.76 0.84 -37.12
C GLN A 94 43.40 1.42 -37.53
N PHE A 95 42.48 0.56 -37.99
CA PHE A 95 41.11 0.98 -38.28
C PHE A 95 40.37 1.44 -37.01
N ALA A 96 40.52 0.72 -35.90
CA ALA A 96 39.88 1.07 -34.63
C ALA A 96 40.40 2.41 -34.08
N ASP A 97 41.70 2.69 -34.20
CA ASP A 97 42.29 3.99 -33.84
C ASP A 97 41.75 5.10 -34.74
N ALA A 98 41.67 4.87 -36.06
CA ALA A 98 41.07 5.83 -36.97
C ALA A 98 39.59 6.10 -36.62
N PHE A 99 38.84 5.06 -36.27
CA PHE A 99 37.44 5.17 -35.84
C PHE A 99 37.29 5.95 -34.54
N VAL A 100 38.09 5.64 -33.50
CA VAL A 100 38.04 6.35 -32.22
C VAL A 100 38.38 7.82 -32.41
N ASN A 101 39.42 8.13 -33.18
CA ASN A 101 39.83 9.51 -33.45
C ASN A 101 38.80 10.30 -34.27
N ALA A 102 38.07 9.64 -35.17
CA ALA A 102 37.02 10.25 -35.97
C ALA A 102 35.66 10.35 -35.26
N SER A 103 35.50 9.72 -34.09
CA SER A 103 34.22 9.66 -33.37
C SER A 103 34.20 10.59 -32.16
N ASP A 104 33.36 11.61 -32.21
CA ASP A 104 33.12 12.54 -31.09
C ASP A 104 32.58 11.86 -29.82
N LEU A 105 31.97 10.68 -29.97
CA LEU A 105 31.43 9.89 -28.86
C LEU A 105 32.45 8.89 -28.29
N ALA A 106 33.30 8.29 -29.13
CA ALA A 106 34.27 7.28 -28.68
C ALA A 106 35.53 7.93 -28.09
N LYS A 107 36.01 9.03 -28.69
CA LYS A 107 37.24 9.72 -28.29
C LYS A 107 37.29 10.15 -26.80
N PRO A 108 36.21 10.65 -26.18
CA PRO A 108 36.22 11.03 -24.77
C PRO A 108 36.23 9.82 -23.81
N VAL A 109 35.91 8.61 -24.30
CA VAL A 109 35.71 7.41 -23.49
C VAL A 109 36.88 6.43 -23.63
N PHE A 110 37.48 6.34 -24.81
CA PHE A 110 38.55 5.41 -25.11
C PHE A 110 39.79 6.17 -25.59
N GLU A 111 40.90 5.99 -24.87
CA GLU A 111 42.18 6.62 -25.24
C GLU A 111 42.78 6.01 -26.52
N THR A 112 42.49 4.73 -26.81
CA THR A 112 43.01 4.02 -27.99
C THR A 112 41.96 3.11 -28.61
N GLY A 113 42.12 2.80 -29.90
CA GLY A 113 41.38 1.77 -30.63
C GLY A 113 41.53 0.38 -30.02
N SER A 114 42.66 0.10 -29.38
CA SER A 114 42.87 -1.15 -28.64
C SER A 114 41.97 -1.25 -27.40
N ALA A 115 41.82 -0.16 -26.63
CA ALA A 115 40.92 -0.10 -25.49
C ALA A 115 39.45 -0.22 -25.94
N PHE A 116 39.08 0.48 -27.02
CA PHE A 116 37.77 0.38 -27.64
C PHE A 116 37.45 -1.07 -28.07
N TRP A 117 38.36 -1.70 -28.83
CA TRP A 117 38.14 -3.07 -29.31
C TRP A 117 38.10 -4.07 -28.16
N SER A 118 38.97 -3.95 -27.15
CA SER A 118 38.93 -4.83 -25.97
C SER A 118 37.57 -4.79 -25.28
N TYR A 119 36.95 -3.62 -25.19
CA TYR A 119 35.60 -3.47 -24.63
C TYR A 119 34.54 -4.08 -25.55
N GLN A 120 34.57 -3.77 -26.85
CA GLN A 120 33.52 -4.19 -27.80
C GLN A 120 33.60 -5.66 -28.22
N ALA A 121 34.80 -6.24 -28.31
CA ALA A 121 35.00 -7.64 -28.66
C ALA A 121 34.26 -8.57 -27.68
N ARG A 122 34.35 -8.29 -26.37
CA ARG A 122 33.62 -9.03 -25.34
C ARG A 122 32.10 -8.97 -25.58
N ASN A 123 31.56 -7.78 -25.85
CA ASN A 123 30.14 -7.59 -26.09
C ASN A 123 29.68 -8.32 -27.36
N LEU A 124 30.51 -8.31 -28.42
CA LEU A 124 30.23 -9.00 -29.68
C LEU A 124 30.28 -10.53 -29.52
N VAL A 125 31.19 -11.06 -28.71
CA VAL A 125 31.23 -12.49 -28.35
C VAL A 125 29.97 -12.90 -27.61
N LEU A 126 29.56 -12.14 -26.57
CA LEU A 126 28.35 -12.44 -25.81
C LEU A 126 27.11 -12.38 -26.71
N PHE A 127 26.99 -11.33 -27.53
CA PHE A 127 25.92 -11.20 -28.51
C PHE A 127 25.88 -12.40 -29.47
N GLY A 128 27.02 -12.73 -30.09
CA GLY A 128 27.11 -13.86 -31.03
C GLY A 128 26.75 -15.20 -30.39
N ALA A 129 27.26 -15.45 -29.18
CA ALA A 129 26.97 -16.67 -28.42
C ALA A 129 25.48 -16.80 -28.05
N PHE A 130 24.85 -15.75 -27.51
CA PHE A 130 23.44 -15.82 -27.11
C PHE A 130 22.48 -15.86 -28.31
N VAL A 131 22.80 -15.16 -29.41
CA VAL A 131 22.03 -15.25 -30.65
C VAL A 131 22.12 -16.66 -31.25
N LEU A 132 23.30 -17.28 -31.23
CA LEU A 132 23.49 -18.67 -31.64
C LEU A 132 22.70 -19.64 -30.74
N LEU A 133 22.79 -19.49 -29.42
CA LEU A 133 22.06 -20.32 -28.45
C LEU A 133 20.54 -20.17 -28.61
N ALA A 134 20.03 -18.95 -28.86
CA ALA A 134 18.63 -18.72 -29.17
C ALA A 134 18.20 -19.42 -30.47
N GLY A 135 19.05 -19.39 -31.51
CA GLY A 135 18.86 -20.16 -32.73
C GLY A 135 18.75 -21.67 -32.46
N ILE A 136 19.64 -22.21 -31.64
CA ILE A 136 19.62 -23.62 -31.20
C ILE A 136 18.33 -23.95 -30.44
N VAL A 137 17.87 -23.08 -29.54
CA VAL A 137 16.59 -23.26 -28.84
C VAL A 137 15.43 -23.43 -29.83
N LEU A 138 15.35 -22.59 -30.86
CA LEU A 138 14.29 -22.68 -31.88
C LEU A 138 14.40 -23.95 -32.74
N LEU A 139 15.61 -24.39 -33.06
CA LEU A 139 15.85 -25.66 -33.78
C LEU A 139 15.49 -26.88 -32.92
N LEU A 140 15.77 -26.85 -31.61
CA LEU A 140 15.34 -27.87 -30.66
C LEU A 140 13.82 -27.86 -30.47
N ALA A 141 13.18 -26.68 -30.49
CA ALA A 141 11.73 -26.55 -30.47
C ALA A 141 11.08 -27.18 -31.72
N ARG A 142 11.70 -27.01 -32.89
CA ARG A 142 11.29 -27.68 -34.14
C ARG A 142 11.39 -29.20 -34.04
N ALA A 143 12.50 -29.71 -33.49
CA ALA A 143 12.71 -31.13 -33.30
C ALA A 143 11.74 -31.73 -32.27
N ASN A 144 11.30 -30.92 -31.29
CA ASN A 144 10.41 -31.31 -30.20
C ASN A 144 10.88 -32.58 -29.48
N PHE A 145 12.20 -32.72 -29.33
CA PHE A 145 12.82 -33.86 -28.63
C PHE A 145 12.41 -33.85 -27.16
N ARG A 146 11.94 -35.00 -26.65
CA ARG A 146 11.38 -35.14 -25.30
C ARG A 146 12.17 -36.15 -24.47
N VAL A 147 12.51 -35.78 -23.24
CA VAL A 147 13.12 -36.66 -22.23
C VAL A 147 12.19 -36.70 -21.02
N ARG A 148 11.76 -37.90 -20.60
CA ARG A 148 10.81 -38.11 -19.48
C ARG A 148 9.54 -37.23 -19.59
N GLY A 149 9.03 -37.07 -20.81
CA GLY A 149 7.82 -36.28 -21.10
C GLY A 149 8.03 -34.76 -21.21
N VAL A 150 9.23 -34.23 -20.95
CA VAL A 150 9.55 -32.79 -21.05
C VAL A 150 10.29 -32.51 -22.36
N ALA A 151 9.83 -31.53 -23.12
CA ALA A 151 10.54 -31.08 -24.33
C ALA A 151 11.84 -30.35 -23.94
N VAL A 152 12.98 -30.83 -24.43
CA VAL A 152 14.32 -30.41 -23.99
C VAL A 152 14.62 -28.93 -24.26
N TRP A 153 14.00 -28.34 -25.29
CA TRP A 153 14.14 -26.92 -25.59
C TRP A 153 13.65 -26.01 -24.46
N LYS A 154 12.69 -26.45 -23.62
CA LYS A 154 12.13 -25.63 -22.53
C LYS A 154 13.14 -25.37 -21.40
N PRO A 155 13.73 -26.40 -20.75
CA PRO A 155 14.79 -26.16 -19.76
C PRO A 155 16.03 -25.53 -20.37
N PHE A 156 16.36 -25.83 -21.64
CA PHE A 156 17.49 -25.19 -22.31
C PHE A 156 17.26 -23.70 -22.58
N ALA A 157 16.06 -23.31 -23.02
CA ALA A 157 15.68 -21.90 -23.16
C ALA A 157 15.78 -21.16 -21.83
N LEU A 158 15.29 -21.77 -20.74
CA LEU A 158 15.41 -21.19 -19.41
C LEU A 158 16.87 -21.01 -18.98
N PHE A 159 17.70 -22.03 -19.22
CA PHE A 159 19.14 -21.96 -18.96
C PHE A 159 19.80 -20.82 -19.74
N VAL A 160 19.55 -20.72 -21.04
CA VAL A 160 20.09 -19.64 -21.89
C VAL A 160 19.67 -18.26 -21.37
N LEU A 161 18.39 -18.09 -21.01
CA LEU A 161 17.90 -16.83 -20.45
C LEU A 161 18.54 -16.48 -19.10
N VAL A 162 18.71 -17.46 -18.21
CA VAL A 162 19.37 -17.24 -16.91
C VAL A 162 20.82 -16.84 -17.11
N VAL A 163 21.55 -17.54 -17.99
CA VAL A 163 22.96 -17.25 -18.27
C VAL A 163 23.12 -15.91 -18.99
N ASP A 164 22.23 -15.54 -19.90
CA ASP A 164 22.21 -14.24 -20.59
C ASP A 164 22.02 -13.10 -19.57
N LEU A 165 20.95 -13.13 -18.80
CA LEU A 165 20.66 -12.11 -17.79
C LEU A 165 21.76 -12.00 -16.74
N PHE A 166 22.33 -13.13 -16.30
CA PHE A 166 23.42 -13.13 -15.34
C PHE A 166 24.72 -12.60 -15.93
N SER A 167 25.04 -12.95 -17.19
CA SER A 167 26.25 -12.46 -17.89
C SER A 167 26.17 -10.97 -18.16
N ALA A 168 24.99 -10.46 -18.51
CA ALA A 168 24.75 -9.02 -18.69
C ALA A 168 24.89 -8.24 -17.37
N GLY A 169 24.45 -8.81 -16.25
CA GLY A 169 24.58 -8.17 -14.93
C GLY A 169 25.97 -8.30 -14.29
N MET A 170 26.72 -9.37 -14.63
CA MET A 170 28.02 -9.65 -14.01
C MET A 170 29.11 -8.67 -14.49
N GLY A 171 29.67 -7.93 -13.55
CA GLY A 171 30.72 -6.92 -13.80
C GLY A 171 30.17 -5.52 -14.08
N PHE A 172 28.86 -5.37 -14.35
CA PHE A 172 28.19 -4.07 -14.39
C PHE A 172 27.99 -3.50 -12.99
N TYR A 173 27.67 -4.35 -12.02
CA TYR A 173 27.63 -3.98 -10.60
C TYR A 173 29.00 -4.21 -9.97
N PRO A 174 29.78 -3.15 -9.69
CA PRO A 174 31.07 -3.30 -9.03
C PRO A 174 30.86 -3.90 -7.64
N ARG A 175 31.71 -4.87 -7.29
CA ARG A 175 31.74 -5.43 -5.92
C ARG A 175 32.63 -4.52 -5.09
N ALA A 176 32.05 -3.82 -4.12
CA ALA A 176 32.79 -3.09 -3.10
C ALA A 176 32.74 -3.88 -1.78
N ASP A 177 33.75 -3.71 -0.93
CA ASP A 177 33.69 -4.21 0.45
C ASP A 177 32.55 -3.49 1.18
N ALA A 178 31.59 -4.26 1.71
CA ALA A 178 30.45 -3.72 2.45
C ALA A 178 30.89 -2.89 3.68
N LYS A 179 32.09 -3.15 4.22
CA LYS A 179 32.67 -2.33 5.30
C LYS A 179 32.88 -0.88 4.88
N LEU A 180 33.18 -0.62 3.61
CA LEU A 180 33.34 0.75 3.11
C LEU A 180 32.03 1.55 3.14
N ALA A 181 30.88 0.89 3.06
CA ALA A 181 29.58 1.54 3.14
C ALA A 181 29.18 1.93 4.57
N THR A 182 29.78 1.30 5.59
CA THR A 182 29.53 1.56 7.02
C THR A 182 30.66 2.32 7.69
N PHE A 183 31.77 2.53 6.97
CA PHE A 183 32.91 3.29 7.46
C PHE A 183 32.53 4.76 7.63
N VAL A 184 32.67 5.28 8.86
CA VAL A 184 32.50 6.70 9.18
C VAL A 184 33.88 7.33 9.36
N PRO A 185 34.34 8.19 8.42
CA PRO A 185 35.64 8.84 8.53
C PRO A 185 35.76 9.71 9.80
N PRO A 186 36.95 9.83 10.42
CA PRO A 186 37.14 10.67 11.62
C PRO A 186 36.67 12.13 11.44
N ALA A 187 36.88 12.72 10.26
CA ALA A 187 36.38 14.06 9.93
C ALA A 187 34.84 14.16 9.98
N ILE A 188 34.14 13.10 9.59
CA ILE A 188 32.67 13.01 9.68
C ILE A 188 32.24 12.82 11.13
N GLN A 189 32.96 11.99 11.91
CA GLN A 189 32.69 11.81 13.34
C GLN A 189 32.81 13.14 14.09
N PHE A 190 33.82 13.96 13.75
CA PHE A 190 33.98 15.31 14.28
C PHE A 190 32.75 16.18 13.96
N LEU A 191 32.32 16.26 12.70
CA LEU A 191 31.13 17.02 12.30
C LEU A 191 29.86 16.54 13.02
N GLN A 192 29.73 15.23 13.27
CA GLN A 192 28.59 14.66 13.98
C GLN A 192 28.55 14.96 15.49
N GLN A 193 29.63 15.50 16.07
CA GLN A 193 29.61 15.97 17.46
C GLN A 193 28.75 17.22 17.62
N ASP A 194 28.69 18.07 16.59
CA ASP A 194 27.78 19.20 16.56
C ASP A 194 26.35 18.71 16.26
N LYS A 195 25.44 18.94 17.22
CA LYS A 195 24.02 18.55 17.13
C LYS A 195 23.12 19.70 16.66
N SER A 196 23.69 20.89 16.40
CA SER A 196 22.96 22.02 15.86
C SER A 196 22.58 21.80 14.38
N LEU A 197 21.62 22.56 13.89
CA LEU A 197 21.20 22.52 12.48
C LEU A 197 22.12 23.39 11.63
N PHE A 198 23.15 22.79 11.04
CA PHE A 198 24.10 23.46 10.16
C PHE A 198 24.14 22.84 8.76
N ARG A 199 24.76 23.56 7.81
CA ARG A 199 25.18 23.01 6.51
C ARG A 199 26.69 22.99 6.37
N ILE A 200 27.17 22.17 5.45
CA ILE A 200 28.55 22.12 5.01
C ILE A 200 28.67 22.54 3.53
N ALA A 201 29.87 22.94 3.14
CA ALA A 201 30.28 23.09 1.74
C ALA A 201 31.75 22.64 1.59
N THR A 202 32.24 22.56 0.36
CA THR A 202 33.67 22.31 0.10
C THR A 202 34.32 23.43 -0.67
N TYR A 203 35.61 23.59 -0.40
CA TYR A 203 36.51 24.45 -1.12
C TYR A 203 37.63 23.58 -1.70
N ASP A 204 37.58 23.28 -2.99
CA ASP A 204 38.39 22.25 -3.63
C ASP A 204 39.45 22.86 -4.58
N GLU A 205 40.47 22.07 -4.87
CA GLU A 205 41.36 22.36 -6.01
C GLU A 205 40.66 21.96 -7.32
N PRO A 206 40.78 22.73 -8.41
CA PRO A 206 40.22 22.34 -9.71
C PRO A 206 40.65 20.92 -10.10
N GLY A 207 39.67 20.03 -10.34
CA GLY A 207 39.90 18.62 -10.67
C GLY A 207 39.90 17.67 -9.46
N GLN A 208 39.96 18.18 -8.22
CA GLN A 208 39.71 17.40 -7.01
C GLN A 208 38.25 17.52 -6.57
N LYS A 209 37.75 16.49 -5.87
CA LYS A 209 36.40 16.48 -5.29
C LYS A 209 36.41 15.93 -3.88
N VAL A 210 36.75 16.79 -2.92
CA VAL A 210 36.67 16.42 -1.50
C VAL A 210 35.19 16.24 -1.18
N LEU A 211 34.85 15.12 -0.53
CA LEU A 211 33.48 14.80 -0.11
C LEU A 211 32.44 15.09 -1.21
N ASN A 212 32.45 14.31 -2.30
CA ASN A 212 31.56 14.48 -3.46
C ASN A 212 30.10 14.79 -3.05
N ALA A 213 29.38 15.59 -3.85
CA ALA A 213 27.98 15.90 -3.60
C ALA A 213 27.14 14.61 -3.33
N ASN A 214 26.21 14.70 -2.38
CA ASN A 214 25.41 13.60 -1.81
C ASN A 214 26.17 12.56 -0.95
N SER A 215 27.51 12.55 -0.92
CA SER A 215 28.26 11.59 -0.08
C SER A 215 28.10 11.84 1.43
N ALA A 216 27.68 13.04 1.81
CA ALA A 216 27.38 13.41 3.20
C ALA A 216 26.00 12.90 3.69
N MET A 217 25.10 12.53 2.76
CA MET A 217 23.70 12.15 3.06
C MET A 217 23.56 10.94 3.98
N PRO A 218 24.33 9.84 3.83
CA PRO A 218 24.25 8.69 4.76
C PRO A 218 24.62 9.04 6.21
N PHE A 219 25.34 10.13 6.41
CA PHE A 219 25.78 10.60 7.73
C PHE A 219 24.84 11.68 8.32
N HIS A 220 23.73 11.97 7.63
CA HIS A 220 22.76 13.02 7.98
C HIS A 220 23.35 14.44 8.06
N LEU A 221 24.45 14.69 7.33
CA LEU A 221 25.03 16.01 7.20
C LEU A 221 24.42 16.73 5.99
N GLN A 222 24.01 17.98 6.19
CA GLN A 222 23.37 18.78 5.15
C GLN A 222 24.42 19.50 4.31
N ASP A 223 24.47 19.22 3.02
CA ASP A 223 25.37 19.85 2.06
C ASP A 223 24.60 20.87 1.22
N ILE A 224 25.18 22.04 0.94
CA ILE A 224 24.59 23.00 -0.01
C ILE A 224 24.78 22.55 -1.47
N ARG A 225 25.67 21.58 -1.71
CA ARG A 225 25.84 20.96 -3.02
C ARG A 225 24.91 19.76 -3.14
N GLY A 226 24.66 19.31 -4.36
CA GLY A 226 23.84 18.14 -4.60
C GLY A 226 24.05 17.58 -6.00
N TYR A 227 23.84 16.26 -6.15
CA TYR A 227 23.65 15.61 -7.44
C TYR A 227 22.17 15.26 -7.59
N ASP A 228 21.45 15.97 -8.47
CA ASP A 228 20.02 15.77 -8.70
C ASP A 228 19.68 15.97 -10.19
N SER A 229 18.86 15.07 -10.74
CA SER A 229 18.38 15.16 -12.11
C SER A 229 17.44 16.35 -12.34
N ILE A 230 16.88 16.94 -11.28
CA ILE A 230 16.03 18.12 -11.34
C ILE A 230 16.49 19.09 -10.24
N ILE A 231 17.25 20.13 -10.63
CA ILE A 231 17.70 21.18 -9.72
C ILE A 231 16.76 22.39 -9.85
N ALA A 232 16.30 22.93 -8.73
CA ALA A 232 15.45 24.12 -8.72
C ALA A 232 16.19 25.32 -9.35
N LYS A 233 15.58 25.95 -10.37
CA LYS A 233 16.18 27.08 -11.10
C LYS A 233 16.59 28.22 -10.16
N GLN A 234 15.74 28.56 -9.19
CA GLN A 234 16.03 29.60 -8.20
C GLN A 234 17.26 29.30 -7.33
N TYR A 235 17.51 28.01 -7.04
CA TYR A 235 18.67 27.61 -6.26
C TYR A 235 19.95 27.75 -7.09
N VAL A 236 19.89 27.39 -8.37
CA VAL A 236 21.01 27.61 -9.31
C VAL A 236 21.32 29.10 -9.46
N GLU A 237 20.31 29.95 -9.58
CA GLU A 237 20.49 31.41 -9.67
C GLU A 237 21.14 31.98 -8.41
N TYR A 238 20.70 31.53 -7.22
CA TYR A 238 21.32 31.89 -5.95
C TYR A 238 22.78 31.43 -5.87
N MET A 239 23.06 30.16 -6.23
CA MET A 239 24.42 29.62 -6.22
C MET A 239 25.34 30.29 -7.25
N ARG A 240 24.80 30.77 -8.38
CA ARG A 240 25.55 31.58 -9.37
C ARG A 240 25.97 32.95 -8.84
N ALA A 241 25.19 33.54 -7.93
CA ALA A 241 25.58 34.78 -7.24
C ALA A 241 26.77 34.57 -6.28
N LEU A 242 27.00 33.33 -5.83
CA LEU A 242 28.15 32.94 -5.02
C LEU A 242 29.37 32.55 -5.87
N ALA A 243 29.19 31.63 -6.82
CA ALA A 243 30.28 31.07 -7.63
C ALA A 243 29.77 30.51 -8.97
N PRO A 244 30.62 30.43 -10.02
CA PRO A 244 30.29 29.77 -11.28
C PRO A 244 29.74 28.35 -11.08
N GLN A 245 28.72 27.98 -11.86
CA GLN A 245 28.02 26.69 -11.75
C GLN A 245 28.24 25.84 -13.01
N ASP A 246 29.50 25.46 -13.25
CA ASP A 246 29.92 24.80 -14.49
C ASP A 246 29.60 23.29 -14.51
N GLU A 247 29.17 22.71 -13.38
CA GLU A 247 28.83 21.28 -13.27
C GLU A 247 27.35 20.95 -13.52
N LEU A 248 26.52 21.92 -13.92
CA LEU A 248 25.08 21.71 -14.12
C LEU A 248 24.77 20.67 -15.22
N LEU A 249 25.62 20.56 -16.25
CA LEU A 249 25.51 19.53 -17.29
C LEU A 249 25.65 18.10 -16.74
N TYR A 250 26.28 17.96 -15.58
CA TYR A 250 26.44 16.70 -14.87
C TYR A 250 25.44 16.56 -13.73
N ASN A 251 24.35 17.35 -13.73
CA ASN A 251 23.32 17.34 -12.70
C ASN A 251 23.86 17.69 -11.30
N ARG A 252 24.83 18.61 -11.22
CA ARG A 252 25.47 18.99 -9.94
C ARG A 252 25.47 20.49 -9.70
N ILE A 253 25.31 20.86 -8.44
CA ILE A 253 25.77 22.15 -7.91
C ILE A 253 27.27 22.04 -7.65
N ALA A 254 28.04 22.98 -8.19
CA ALA A 254 29.50 22.95 -8.17
C ALA A 254 30.05 23.20 -6.75
N ALA A 255 31.24 22.64 -6.48
CA ALA A 255 32.05 23.02 -5.34
C ALA A 255 32.63 24.44 -5.53
N PHE A 256 33.18 25.03 -4.46
CA PHE A 256 33.91 26.29 -4.58
C PHE A 256 35.36 26.00 -4.98
N TYR A 257 35.83 26.61 -6.07
CA TYR A 257 37.22 26.49 -6.53
C TYR A 257 38.05 27.76 -6.29
N ASP A 258 37.37 28.88 -6.01
CA ASP A 258 37.93 30.18 -5.58
C ASP A 258 37.58 30.41 -4.10
N TYR A 259 38.41 31.16 -3.36
CA TYR A 259 38.18 31.51 -1.95
C TYR A 259 37.21 32.69 -1.78
N LYS A 260 37.00 33.53 -2.81
CA LYS A 260 36.10 34.70 -2.76
C LYS A 260 34.68 34.40 -2.22
N PRO A 261 34.00 33.29 -2.61
CA PRO A 261 32.67 32.97 -2.10
C PRO A 261 32.64 32.77 -0.57
N LEU A 262 33.76 32.40 0.04
CA LEU A 262 33.87 32.19 1.49
C LEU A 262 33.68 33.49 2.29
N SER A 263 33.91 34.65 1.66
CA SER A 263 33.70 35.96 2.27
C SER A 263 32.29 36.52 2.04
N SER A 264 31.42 35.81 1.31
CA SER A 264 30.10 36.32 0.93
C SER A 264 29.08 36.18 2.08
N PRO A 265 28.28 37.23 2.39
CA PRO A 265 27.14 37.12 3.30
C PRO A 265 26.10 36.07 2.87
N LEU A 266 26.03 35.77 1.58
CA LEU A 266 25.12 34.74 1.04
C LEU A 266 25.51 33.33 1.50
N LEU A 267 26.80 33.06 1.72
CA LEU A 267 27.24 31.77 2.26
C LEU A 267 26.86 31.64 3.74
N ASN A 268 26.91 32.74 4.48
CA ASN A 268 26.43 32.81 5.87
C ASN A 268 24.93 32.58 5.94
N LEU A 269 24.15 33.18 5.03
CA LEU A 269 22.70 33.02 4.90
C LEU A 269 22.30 31.59 4.52
N LEU A 270 23.13 30.85 3.78
CA LEU A 270 22.92 29.41 3.56
C LEU A 270 23.09 28.56 4.84
N GLY A 271 23.52 29.15 5.96
CA GLY A 271 23.76 28.42 7.21
C GLY A 271 24.94 27.46 7.12
N VAL A 272 25.94 27.77 6.27
CA VAL A 272 27.17 26.98 6.14
C VAL A 272 28.09 27.27 7.32
N LYS A 273 28.14 26.33 8.26
CA LYS A 273 28.99 26.42 9.45
C LYS A 273 30.38 25.83 9.21
N TYR A 274 30.49 24.78 8.39
CA TYR A 274 31.76 24.09 8.17
C TYR A 274 32.15 24.03 6.70
N ILE A 275 33.39 24.40 6.40
CA ILE A 275 34.02 24.22 5.09
C ILE A 275 35.00 23.05 5.18
N VAL A 276 34.76 22.02 4.39
CA VAL A 276 35.63 20.84 4.30
C VAL A 276 36.55 21.01 3.09
N THR A 277 37.85 20.91 3.29
CA THR A 277 38.83 21.22 2.23
C THR A 277 40.17 20.52 2.47
N THR A 278 40.97 20.34 1.43
CA THR A 278 42.39 19.95 1.53
C THR A 278 43.33 21.16 1.54
N ARG A 279 42.80 22.38 1.35
CA ARG A 279 43.54 23.63 1.20
C ARG A 279 43.42 24.51 2.45
N PRO A 280 44.39 25.40 2.72
CA PRO A 280 44.21 26.44 3.71
C PRO A 280 43.15 27.46 3.25
N VAL A 281 42.35 27.97 4.18
CA VAL A 281 41.37 29.04 3.93
C VAL A 281 41.95 30.39 4.40
N PRO A 282 42.29 31.32 3.49
CA PRO A 282 42.89 32.61 3.84
C PRO A 282 41.81 33.65 4.22
N ASN A 283 40.95 33.34 5.19
CA ASN A 283 39.88 34.22 5.64
C ASN A 283 39.80 34.25 7.17
N PRO A 284 39.98 35.41 7.83
CA PRO A 284 39.96 35.52 9.29
C PRO A 284 38.59 35.24 9.92
N GLY A 285 37.50 35.25 9.14
CA GLY A 285 36.17 34.84 9.60
C GLY A 285 36.02 33.32 9.80
N TYR A 286 37.05 32.55 9.50
CA TYR A 286 37.07 31.10 9.63
C TYR A 286 38.17 30.64 10.60
N GLU A 287 37.81 29.73 11.50
CA GLU A 287 38.74 29.11 12.45
C GLU A 287 38.99 27.66 12.06
N LEU A 288 40.24 27.21 12.06
CA LEU A 288 40.58 25.82 11.80
C LEU A 288 40.16 24.96 13.01
N ALA A 289 39.09 24.17 12.83
CA ALA A 289 38.51 23.37 13.91
C ALA A 289 38.97 21.90 13.89
N TYR A 290 39.43 21.41 12.73
CA TYR A 290 39.95 20.06 12.55
C TYR A 290 41.04 20.03 11.47
N ASP A 291 42.14 19.32 11.71
CA ASP A 291 43.26 19.19 10.77
C ASP A 291 43.84 17.77 10.79
N ALA A 292 43.43 16.93 9.84
CA ALA A 292 44.00 15.59 9.66
C ALA A 292 43.94 15.16 8.18
N GLN A 293 43.06 14.23 7.82
CA GLN A 293 42.93 13.77 6.42
C GLN A 293 42.36 14.85 5.51
N VAL A 294 41.55 15.73 6.09
CA VAL A 294 41.02 16.96 5.51
C VAL A 294 41.11 18.04 6.60
N LYS A 295 41.04 19.29 6.18
CA LYS A 295 40.87 20.45 7.04
C LYS A 295 39.39 20.79 7.13
N ILE A 296 38.91 21.11 8.32
CA ILE A 296 37.56 21.64 8.53
C ILE A 296 37.67 23.00 9.20
N TYR A 297 37.16 24.01 8.50
CA TYR A 297 37.11 25.38 8.99
C TYR A 297 35.70 25.73 9.46
N GLU A 298 35.57 26.26 10.68
CA GLU A 298 34.32 26.77 11.23
C GLU A 298 34.13 28.24 10.84
N ASN A 299 33.01 28.54 10.19
CA ASN A 299 32.56 29.89 9.88
C ASN A 299 31.96 30.56 11.11
N LYS A 300 32.61 31.61 11.62
CA LYS A 300 32.14 32.36 12.80
C LYS A 300 31.02 33.35 12.49
N ASN A 301 30.74 33.60 11.22
CA ASN A 301 29.71 34.53 10.76
C ASN A 301 28.44 33.81 10.29
N VAL A 302 28.30 32.51 10.54
CA VAL A 302 27.15 31.69 10.10
C VAL A 302 25.82 32.21 10.68
N LEU A 303 24.77 32.26 9.86
CA LEU A 303 23.42 32.57 10.32
C LEU A 303 22.66 31.30 10.74
N PRO A 304 21.77 31.39 11.75
CA PRO A 304 20.96 30.25 12.16
C PRO A 304 19.96 29.84 11.05
N ARG A 305 19.51 28.59 11.10
CA ARG A 305 18.57 28.02 10.11
C ARG A 305 17.29 28.84 9.95
N ALA A 306 16.79 29.40 11.05
CA ALA A 306 15.65 30.30 11.07
C ALA A 306 15.98 31.51 11.94
N PHE A 307 15.59 32.70 11.51
CA PHE A 307 15.80 33.96 12.23
C PHE A 307 14.72 34.99 11.89
N PHE A 308 14.69 36.08 12.65
CA PHE A 308 13.79 37.20 12.41
C PHE A 308 14.51 38.42 11.84
N VAL A 309 13.81 39.14 10.96
CA VAL A 309 14.19 40.49 10.52
C VAL A 309 12.97 41.40 10.53
N ASN A 310 13.18 42.69 10.78
CA ASN A 310 12.10 43.67 10.94
C ASN A 310 11.89 44.55 9.70
N ARG A 311 12.73 44.42 8.68
CA ARG A 311 12.64 45.20 7.44
C ARG A 311 12.52 44.27 6.26
N ALA A 312 11.73 44.68 5.27
CA ALA A 312 11.67 44.01 3.99
C ALA A 312 11.83 45.01 2.84
N ARG A 313 12.54 44.60 1.80
CA ARG A 313 12.60 45.31 0.52
C ARG A 313 11.94 44.45 -0.54
N VAL A 314 10.94 45.00 -1.22
CA VAL A 314 10.23 44.29 -2.29
C VAL A 314 10.85 44.66 -3.63
N PHE A 315 11.19 43.66 -4.44
CA PHE A 315 11.65 43.83 -5.81
C PHE A 315 10.55 43.37 -6.77
N GLU A 316 10.19 44.24 -7.73
CA GLU A 316 9.23 43.89 -8.79
C GLU A 316 9.88 43.04 -9.89
N ASN A 317 11.18 43.22 -10.13
CA ASN A 317 11.94 42.51 -11.15
C ASN A 317 12.96 41.54 -10.52
N ARG A 318 12.81 40.25 -10.83
CA ARG A 318 13.74 39.20 -10.36
C ARG A 318 15.17 39.39 -10.85
N ASP A 319 15.37 39.86 -12.07
CA ASP A 319 16.72 40.06 -12.63
C ASP A 319 17.44 41.24 -11.97
N GLU A 320 16.69 42.20 -11.41
CA GLU A 320 17.23 43.25 -10.56
C GLU A 320 17.64 42.69 -9.20
N LEU A 321 16.75 41.93 -8.55
CA LEU A 321 17.05 41.27 -7.28
C LEU A 321 18.32 40.41 -7.39
N LEU A 322 18.44 39.58 -8.43
CA LEU A 322 19.59 38.68 -8.59
C LEU A 322 20.91 39.43 -8.84
N ARG A 323 20.88 40.58 -9.52
CA ARG A 323 22.07 41.43 -9.73
C ARG A 323 22.53 42.09 -8.44
N GLU A 324 21.59 42.52 -7.60
CA GLU A 324 21.89 43.17 -6.32
C GLU A 324 22.14 42.17 -5.19
N LEU A 325 21.77 40.90 -5.35
CA LEU A 325 21.82 39.87 -4.29
C LEU A 325 23.17 39.77 -3.57
N PRO A 326 24.35 39.90 -4.22
CA PRO A 326 25.64 39.92 -3.54
C PRO A 326 25.81 41.05 -2.50
N ASN A 327 25.02 42.12 -2.59
CA ASN A 327 25.04 43.27 -1.69
C ASN A 327 24.05 43.15 -0.51
N LEU A 328 23.29 42.06 -0.42
CA LEU A 328 22.32 41.83 0.66
C LEU A 328 23.02 41.75 2.03
N ASP A 329 22.51 42.50 3.00
CA ASP A 329 22.76 42.27 4.43
C ASP A 329 21.59 41.50 5.05
N PRO A 330 21.69 40.16 5.13
CA PRO A 330 20.60 39.31 5.64
C PRO A 330 20.30 39.52 7.12
N THR A 331 21.15 40.22 7.85
CA THR A 331 20.91 40.54 9.26
C THR A 331 20.04 41.78 9.43
N ARG A 332 19.80 42.57 8.39
CA ARG A 332 19.06 43.83 8.49
C ARG A 332 17.71 43.80 7.80
N GLU A 333 17.63 43.15 6.65
CA GLU A 333 16.42 43.12 5.83
C GLU A 333 16.27 41.81 5.07
N VAL A 334 15.02 41.46 4.74
CA VAL A 334 14.68 40.37 3.81
C VAL A 334 14.23 40.94 2.48
N TRP A 335 14.71 40.38 1.38
CA TRP A 335 14.28 40.79 0.04
C TRP A 335 13.16 39.88 -0.47
N LEU A 336 12.03 40.46 -0.87
CA LEU A 336 10.83 39.74 -1.30
C LEU A 336 10.50 40.02 -2.76
N GLU A 337 9.94 39.03 -3.45
CA GLU A 337 9.50 39.14 -4.86
C GLU A 337 7.98 39.28 -5.00
N THR A 338 7.27 39.49 -3.91
CA THR A 338 5.81 39.63 -3.90
C THR A 338 5.43 40.72 -2.92
N ALA A 339 4.51 41.60 -3.35
CA ALA A 339 4.01 42.68 -2.52
C ALA A 339 3.31 42.13 -1.26
N LEU A 340 3.51 42.84 -0.15
CA LEU A 340 2.90 42.52 1.14
C LEU A 340 1.54 43.21 1.25
N SER A 341 0.55 42.51 1.79
CA SER A 341 -0.75 43.12 2.11
C SER A 341 -0.66 44.07 3.32
N ALA A 342 0.21 43.76 4.29
CA ALA A 342 0.51 44.60 5.44
C ALA A 342 1.95 44.33 5.93
N PRO A 343 2.92 45.22 5.66
CA PRO A 343 4.28 45.05 6.20
C PRO A 343 4.30 45.34 7.71
N PRO A 344 5.11 44.60 8.50
CA PRO A 344 5.32 44.91 9.91
C PRO A 344 6.01 46.29 10.06
N PRO A 345 5.72 47.04 11.13
CA PRO A 345 6.37 48.32 11.38
C PRO A 345 7.87 48.13 11.62
N PRO A 346 8.73 49.01 11.08
CA PRO A 346 10.17 48.90 11.28
C PRO A 346 10.52 49.05 12.76
N ASN A 347 11.31 48.12 13.28
CA ASN A 347 11.82 48.11 14.65
C ASN A 347 13.37 48.04 14.64
N GLU A 348 14.03 48.65 15.62
CA GLU A 348 15.49 48.87 15.61
C GLU A 348 16.31 47.60 15.88
N ALA A 349 15.76 46.62 16.62
CA ALA A 349 16.48 45.40 17.00
C ALA A 349 15.75 44.13 16.55
N ASN A 350 16.47 43.20 15.92
CA ASN A 350 15.90 41.91 15.54
C ASN A 350 15.57 41.05 16.77
N PRO A 351 14.41 40.36 16.78
CA PRO A 351 14.06 39.40 17.81
C PRO A 351 15.03 38.20 17.87
N ALA A 352 15.03 37.50 19.01
CA ALA A 352 15.77 36.25 19.15
C ALA A 352 15.27 35.18 18.16
N PRO A 353 16.16 34.32 17.62
CA PRO A 353 15.77 33.24 16.72
C PRO A 353 14.70 32.31 17.33
N PRO A 354 13.80 31.74 16.50
CA PRO A 354 12.76 30.86 17.00
C PRO A 354 13.31 29.50 17.44
N LEU A 355 12.58 28.83 18.35
CA LEU A 355 12.88 27.46 18.75
C LEU A 355 12.36 26.48 17.70
N ILE A 356 13.24 25.66 17.13
CA ILE A 356 12.84 24.62 16.17
C ILE A 356 12.45 23.36 16.93
N GLU A 357 11.15 23.12 17.09
CA GLU A 357 10.61 21.94 17.79
C GLU A 357 10.68 20.68 16.91
N LYS A 358 10.45 20.84 15.60
CA LYS A 358 10.50 19.73 14.64
C LYS A 358 11.11 20.18 13.33
N TYR A 359 12.05 19.40 12.79
CA TYR A 359 12.69 19.67 11.51
C TYR A 359 12.78 18.39 10.67
N THR A 360 11.95 18.29 9.64
CA THR A 360 11.93 17.18 8.67
C THR A 360 11.81 17.73 7.25
N GLY A 361 12.11 16.90 6.24
CA GLY A 361 12.05 17.34 4.84
C GLY A 361 10.66 17.77 4.34
N SER A 362 9.58 17.34 5.01
CA SER A 362 8.20 17.67 4.64
C SER A 362 7.46 18.52 5.67
N GLU A 363 8.04 18.72 6.86
CA GLU A 363 7.38 19.42 7.95
C GLU A 363 8.40 20.07 8.89
N ILE A 364 8.20 21.37 9.17
CA ILE A 364 8.98 22.15 10.12
C ILE A 364 8.00 22.83 11.09
N ILE A 365 8.27 22.74 12.39
CA ILE A 365 7.48 23.40 13.45
C ILE A 365 8.43 24.27 14.28
N LEU A 366 8.07 25.54 14.41
CA LEU A 366 8.83 26.59 15.07
C LEU A 366 7.97 27.23 16.16
N LYS A 367 8.51 27.40 17.37
CA LYS A 367 7.89 28.20 18.43
C LYS A 367 8.53 29.57 18.47
N THR A 368 7.70 30.59 18.52
CA THR A 368 8.12 32.00 18.46
C THR A 368 7.53 32.74 19.65
N ASN A 369 8.27 33.72 20.19
CA ASN A 369 7.76 34.67 21.17
C ASN A 369 8.27 36.06 20.76
N LEU A 370 7.38 36.91 20.27
CA LEU A 370 7.70 38.20 19.66
C LEU A 370 7.04 39.36 20.39
N THR A 371 7.78 40.45 20.61
CA THR A 371 7.24 41.70 21.17
C THR A 371 6.57 42.59 20.10
N ALA A 372 6.98 42.44 18.85
CA ALA A 372 6.41 43.14 17.69
C ALA A 372 6.37 42.19 16.48
N PRO A 373 5.46 42.40 15.50
CA PRO A 373 5.42 41.60 14.29
C PRO A 373 6.75 41.65 13.53
N ALA A 374 7.21 40.52 13.00
CA ALA A 374 8.48 40.41 12.28
C ALA A 374 8.43 39.38 11.14
N PHE A 375 9.39 39.43 10.22
CA PHE A 375 9.56 38.40 9.20
C PHE A 375 10.38 37.25 9.75
N LEU A 376 9.78 36.07 9.79
CA LEU A 376 10.49 34.83 10.03
C LEU A 376 11.09 34.34 8.70
N VAL A 377 12.41 34.35 8.59
CA VAL A 377 13.14 33.79 7.45
C VAL A 377 13.59 32.38 7.80
N LEU A 378 13.18 31.40 7.00
CA LEU A 378 13.64 30.02 7.06
C LEU A 378 14.55 29.77 5.85
N THR A 379 15.84 29.51 6.10
CA THR A 379 16.90 29.39 5.07
C THR A 379 16.85 28.07 4.30
N ASP A 380 15.66 27.52 4.11
CA ASP A 380 15.42 26.37 3.24
C ASP A 380 14.77 26.82 1.92
N THR A 381 15.17 26.19 0.83
CA THR A 381 14.70 26.52 -0.53
C THR A 381 13.17 26.55 -0.63
N TYR A 382 12.66 27.66 -1.15
CA TYR A 382 11.26 27.87 -1.53
C TYR A 382 10.92 26.98 -2.72
N PHE A 383 9.76 26.34 -2.65
CA PHE A 383 9.20 25.58 -3.77
C PHE A 383 7.66 25.58 -3.70
N PRO A 384 6.95 25.61 -4.83
CA PRO A 384 5.49 25.49 -4.82
C PRO A 384 5.00 24.21 -4.12
N GLY A 385 4.01 24.33 -3.24
CA GLY A 385 3.42 23.20 -2.50
C GLY A 385 3.73 23.19 -1.00
N TRP A 386 4.56 24.10 -0.49
CA TRP A 386 4.62 24.39 0.94
C TRP A 386 3.38 25.17 1.39
N ILE A 387 2.84 24.81 2.55
CA ILE A 387 1.73 25.48 3.24
C ILE A 387 2.29 26.02 4.55
N GLY A 388 2.09 27.31 4.80
CA GLY A 388 2.47 27.98 6.05
C GLY A 388 1.25 28.09 6.94
N GLN A 389 1.40 27.83 8.23
CA GLN A 389 0.34 27.98 9.22
C GLN A 389 0.87 28.66 10.49
N ILE A 390 0.07 29.52 11.10
CA ILE A 390 0.31 30.14 12.40
C ILE A 390 -0.85 29.73 13.29
N ASP A 391 -0.57 28.99 14.37
CA ASP A 391 -1.57 28.45 15.30
C ASP A 391 -2.70 27.67 14.61
N GLY A 392 -2.37 27.02 13.49
CA GLY A 392 -3.29 26.23 12.68
C GLY A 392 -4.02 27.00 11.58
N ALA A 393 -3.96 28.34 11.55
CA ALA A 393 -4.52 29.16 10.48
C ALA A 393 -3.53 29.35 9.34
N ASP A 394 -3.98 29.27 8.08
CA ASP A 394 -3.11 29.39 6.91
C ASP A 394 -2.53 30.81 6.77
N THR A 395 -1.23 30.88 6.44
CA THR A 395 -0.50 32.13 6.19
C THR A 395 0.27 32.05 4.86
N PRO A 396 0.34 33.13 4.07
CA PRO A 396 1.11 33.13 2.82
C PRO A 396 2.61 32.95 3.10
N ILE A 397 3.25 32.08 2.31
CA ILE A 397 4.71 31.93 2.28
C ILE A 397 5.26 32.81 1.16
N TYR A 398 6.16 33.71 1.53
CA TYR A 398 6.90 34.56 0.60
C TYR A 398 8.23 33.92 0.22
N ARG A 399 8.66 34.12 -1.03
CA ARG A 399 10.02 33.79 -1.45
C ARG A 399 10.95 34.92 -1.03
N ALA A 400 11.89 34.59 -0.17
CA ALA A 400 12.86 35.49 0.44
C ALA A 400 14.25 35.34 -0.21
N ASP A 401 14.94 36.45 -0.38
CA ASP A 401 16.35 36.52 -0.81
C ASP A 401 16.64 35.68 -2.07
N GLY A 402 15.68 35.69 -3.00
CA GLY A 402 15.73 34.96 -4.27
C GLY A 402 15.53 33.44 -4.20
N ASN A 403 15.62 32.83 -3.01
CA ASN A 403 15.63 31.36 -2.84
C ASN A 403 14.90 30.81 -1.62
N PHE A 404 14.85 31.50 -0.48
CA PHE A 404 14.37 30.98 0.81
C PHE A 404 12.90 31.25 1.07
N ARG A 405 12.39 30.80 2.22
CA ARG A 405 10.99 30.97 2.65
C ARG A 405 10.89 32.02 3.74
N ALA A 406 9.88 32.88 3.67
CA ALA A 406 9.53 33.78 4.76
C ALA A 406 8.03 33.81 5.04
N VAL A 407 7.66 34.08 6.29
CA VAL A 407 6.29 34.35 6.73
C VAL A 407 6.29 35.55 7.68
N VAL A 408 5.19 36.30 7.71
CA VAL A 408 5.00 37.38 8.69
C VAL A 408 4.40 36.76 9.94
N VAL A 409 5.08 36.91 11.08
CA VAL A 409 4.61 36.39 12.37
C VAL A 409 4.15 37.58 13.23
N PRO A 410 2.93 37.53 13.79
CA PRO A 410 2.43 38.58 14.68
C PRO A 410 3.17 38.59 16.04
N SER A 411 2.97 39.66 16.82
CA SER A 411 3.46 39.74 18.19
C SER A 411 2.72 38.75 19.10
N GLY A 412 3.44 38.10 20.01
CA GLY A 412 2.91 37.10 20.93
C GLY A 412 3.66 35.76 20.84
N GLU A 413 3.13 34.77 21.55
CA GLU A 413 3.58 33.39 21.45
C GLU A 413 2.79 32.68 20.35
N HIS A 414 3.51 32.13 19.37
CA HIS A 414 2.90 31.47 18.22
C HIS A 414 3.65 30.20 17.85
N THR A 415 2.91 29.25 17.30
CA THR A 415 3.46 28.05 16.64
C THR A 415 3.36 28.22 15.14
N VAL A 416 4.51 28.37 14.48
CA VAL A 416 4.61 28.46 13.02
C VAL A 416 4.92 27.07 12.45
N ARG A 417 4.08 26.60 11.54
CA ARG A 417 4.22 25.30 10.88
C ARG A 417 4.38 25.48 9.38
N PHE A 418 5.41 24.87 8.81
CA PHE A 418 5.57 24.68 7.37
C PHE A 418 5.32 23.22 7.02
N LYS A 419 4.39 22.95 6.11
CA LYS A 419 4.06 21.60 5.64
C LYS A 419 4.13 21.49 4.13
N TYR A 420 4.90 20.55 3.61
CA TYR A 420 4.98 20.28 2.17
C TYR A 420 3.88 19.33 1.73
N SER A 421 2.95 19.80 0.90
CA SER A 421 1.81 19.04 0.37
C SER A 421 1.51 19.44 -1.08
N PRO A 422 2.42 19.13 -2.02
CA PRO A 422 2.29 19.59 -3.40
C PRO A 422 1.08 18.98 -4.10
N LEU A 423 0.39 19.79 -4.91
CA LEU A 423 -0.76 19.35 -5.69
C LEU A 423 -0.38 18.25 -6.70
N SER A 424 0.82 18.33 -7.29
CA SER A 424 1.33 17.33 -8.23
C SER A 424 1.39 15.93 -7.63
N PHE A 425 1.84 15.80 -6.37
CA PHE A 425 1.87 14.52 -5.67
C PHE A 425 0.45 14.01 -5.37
N ARG A 426 -0.46 14.91 -4.94
CA ARG A 426 -1.87 14.54 -4.69
C ARG A 426 -2.58 14.08 -5.97
N VAL A 427 -2.39 14.77 -7.09
CA VAL A 427 -2.97 14.36 -8.38
C VAL A 427 -2.30 13.07 -8.89
N GLY A 428 -0.98 12.98 -8.81
CA GLY A 428 -0.23 11.80 -9.21
C GLY A 428 -0.61 10.55 -8.44
N SER A 429 -0.93 10.67 -7.14
CA SER A 429 -1.40 9.55 -6.33
C SER A 429 -2.81 9.10 -6.73
N VAL A 430 -3.74 10.03 -7.04
CA VAL A 430 -5.06 9.69 -7.62
C VAL A 430 -4.88 8.93 -8.93
N LEU A 431 -4.09 9.48 -9.87
CA LEU A 431 -3.94 8.90 -11.20
C LEU A 431 -3.30 7.51 -11.15
N THR A 432 -2.27 7.34 -10.31
CA THR A 432 -1.62 6.04 -10.10
C THR A 432 -2.63 5.02 -9.57
N LEU A 433 -3.46 5.41 -8.61
CA LEU A 433 -4.49 4.54 -8.07
C LEU A 433 -5.55 4.18 -9.12
N LEU A 434 -6.05 5.15 -9.88
CA LEU A 434 -7.03 4.90 -10.94
C LEU A 434 -6.47 3.93 -11.99
N ALA A 435 -5.18 4.05 -12.34
CA ALA A 435 -4.51 3.11 -13.22
C ALA A 435 -4.42 1.70 -12.60
N VAL A 436 -4.07 1.59 -11.32
CA VAL A 436 -4.06 0.30 -10.59
C VAL A 436 -5.45 -0.32 -10.57
N ILE A 437 -6.49 0.47 -10.29
CA ILE A 437 -7.89 0.01 -10.28
C ILE A 437 -8.32 -0.46 -11.67
N ALA A 438 -7.96 0.27 -12.74
CA ALA A 438 -8.24 -0.15 -14.11
C ALA A 438 -7.57 -1.48 -14.46
N VAL A 439 -6.31 -1.66 -14.05
CA VAL A 439 -5.59 -2.94 -14.20
C VAL A 439 -6.27 -4.06 -13.42
N LEU A 440 -6.67 -3.81 -12.18
CA LEU A 440 -7.39 -4.79 -11.36
C LEU A 440 -8.74 -5.17 -11.97
N LEU A 441 -9.52 -4.20 -12.45
CA LEU A 441 -10.77 -4.45 -13.18
C LEU A 441 -10.53 -5.28 -14.43
N ALA A 442 -9.48 -4.98 -15.20
CA ALA A 442 -9.11 -5.75 -16.38
C ALA A 442 -8.71 -7.18 -16.03
N LEU A 443 -7.91 -7.38 -14.98
CA LEU A 443 -7.52 -8.71 -14.50
C LEU A 443 -8.73 -9.51 -14.01
N VAL A 444 -9.63 -8.88 -13.24
CA VAL A 444 -10.89 -9.50 -12.81
C VAL A 444 -11.71 -9.90 -14.02
N ALA A 445 -11.86 -9.02 -15.01
CA ALA A 445 -12.58 -9.32 -16.25
C ALA A 445 -11.95 -10.48 -17.04
N LEU A 446 -10.61 -10.55 -17.12
CA LEU A 446 -9.89 -11.64 -17.79
C LEU A 446 -10.07 -12.98 -17.06
N VAL A 447 -9.94 -12.98 -15.74
CA VAL A 447 -10.18 -14.16 -14.90
C VAL A 447 -11.64 -14.62 -15.04
N TRP A 448 -12.57 -13.66 -15.02
CA TRP A 448 -13.99 -13.92 -15.21
C TRP A 448 -14.29 -14.58 -16.55
N GLN A 449 -13.74 -14.03 -17.64
CA GLN A 449 -13.92 -14.59 -18.98
C GLN A 449 -13.35 -16.00 -19.09
N ARG A 450 -12.15 -16.24 -18.52
CA ARG A 450 -11.51 -17.56 -18.59
C ARG A 450 -12.19 -18.62 -17.73
N PHE A 451 -12.58 -18.30 -16.51
CA PHE A 451 -13.03 -19.31 -15.54
C PHE A 451 -14.55 -19.38 -15.36
N VAL A 452 -15.29 -18.28 -15.55
CA VAL A 452 -16.73 -18.24 -15.25
C VAL A 452 -17.58 -18.50 -16.50
N LEU A 453 -17.19 -17.95 -17.66
CA LEU A 453 -17.93 -18.14 -18.92
C LEU A 453 -17.70 -19.51 -19.57
N GLN A 454 -16.51 -20.11 -19.41
CA GLN A 454 -16.21 -21.43 -19.99
C GLN A 454 -16.90 -22.60 -19.25
N VAL A 455 -17.34 -22.39 -18.00
CA VAL A 455 -18.00 -23.40 -17.13
C VAL A 455 -19.55 -23.38 -17.28
N GLY A 456 -20.05 -22.70 -18.32
CA GLY A 456 -21.48 -22.60 -18.65
C GLY A 456 -21.89 -23.26 -19.97
N ALA A 457 -20.95 -23.91 -20.68
CA ALA A 457 -21.26 -24.60 -21.93
C ALA A 457 -22.12 -25.84 -21.66
N ALA A 458 -23.10 -26.11 -22.53
CA ALA A 458 -24.06 -27.21 -22.39
C ALA A 458 -23.34 -28.56 -22.17
N GLY A 459 -23.57 -29.21 -21.02
CA GLY A 459 -22.97 -30.50 -20.65
C GLY A 459 -22.34 -30.58 -19.25
N ASP A 460 -22.28 -29.48 -18.49
CA ASP A 460 -21.60 -29.48 -17.19
C ASP A 460 -22.38 -30.13 -16.04
N SER A 461 -21.71 -31.00 -15.28
CA SER A 461 -22.27 -31.73 -14.13
C SER A 461 -22.76 -30.80 -13.01
N GLN A 462 -23.81 -31.21 -12.29
CA GLN A 462 -24.36 -30.50 -11.13
C GLN A 462 -23.29 -30.16 -10.08
N VAL A 463 -22.30 -31.04 -9.92
CA VAL A 463 -21.14 -30.84 -9.03
C VAL A 463 -20.30 -29.64 -9.44
N ARG A 464 -20.07 -29.43 -10.75
CA ARG A 464 -19.27 -28.32 -11.27
C ARG A 464 -19.98 -26.97 -11.10
N ARG A 465 -21.32 -26.95 -11.22
CA ARG A 465 -22.14 -25.76 -10.94
C ARG A 465 -22.11 -25.37 -9.46
N VAL A 466 -22.26 -26.34 -8.56
CA VAL A 466 -22.16 -26.10 -7.10
C VAL A 466 -20.77 -25.60 -6.71
N ALA A 467 -19.70 -26.22 -7.25
CA ALA A 467 -18.33 -25.79 -7.01
C ALA A 467 -18.07 -24.35 -7.50
N LYS A 468 -18.51 -24.01 -8.72
CA LYS A 468 -18.43 -22.63 -9.26
C LYS A 468 -19.16 -21.64 -8.35
N ASN A 469 -20.37 -21.98 -7.91
CA ASN A 469 -21.21 -21.12 -7.08
C ASN A 469 -20.70 -20.96 -5.64
N SER A 470 -19.73 -21.78 -5.20
CA SER A 470 -19.05 -21.64 -3.91
C SER A 470 -17.68 -20.99 -4.04
N VAL A 471 -16.84 -21.44 -4.97
CA VAL A 471 -15.44 -21.00 -5.10
C VAL A 471 -15.33 -19.57 -5.64
N VAL A 472 -16.18 -19.19 -6.61
CA VAL A 472 -16.11 -17.85 -7.21
C VAL A 472 -16.45 -16.76 -6.19
N PRO A 473 -17.56 -16.84 -5.42
CA PRO A 473 -17.83 -15.88 -4.36
C PRO A 473 -16.77 -15.88 -3.25
N MET A 474 -16.19 -17.04 -2.91
CA MET A 474 -15.10 -17.09 -1.92
C MET A 474 -13.86 -16.32 -2.37
N GLY A 475 -13.36 -16.58 -3.59
CA GLY A 475 -12.20 -15.87 -4.13
C GLY A 475 -12.47 -14.36 -4.31
N ALA A 476 -13.67 -14.02 -4.76
CA ALA A 476 -14.11 -12.63 -4.91
C ALA A 476 -14.16 -11.89 -3.57
N SER A 477 -14.77 -12.48 -2.54
CA SER A 477 -14.83 -11.85 -1.23
C SER A 477 -13.43 -11.67 -0.60
N PHE A 478 -12.48 -12.59 -0.87
CA PHE A 478 -11.09 -12.40 -0.45
C PHE A 478 -10.45 -11.20 -1.14
N LEU A 479 -10.64 -11.05 -2.46
CA LEU A 479 -10.17 -9.89 -3.21
C LEU A 479 -10.80 -8.58 -2.68
N ILE A 480 -12.10 -8.58 -2.41
CA ILE A 480 -12.81 -7.43 -1.82
C ILE A 480 -12.22 -7.09 -0.46
N GLN A 481 -11.92 -8.09 0.38
CA GLN A 481 -11.31 -7.85 1.68
C GLN A 481 -9.91 -7.23 1.54
N LEU A 482 -9.10 -7.68 0.57
CA LEU A 482 -7.80 -7.07 0.28
C LEU A 482 -7.94 -5.62 -0.19
N ILE A 483 -8.90 -5.33 -1.07
CA ILE A 483 -9.21 -3.98 -1.55
C ILE A 483 -9.61 -3.07 -0.38
N ASN A 484 -10.52 -3.53 0.48
CA ASN A 484 -10.97 -2.80 1.66
C ASN A 484 -9.84 -2.58 2.67
N PHE A 485 -8.96 -3.56 2.83
CA PHE A 485 -7.79 -3.45 3.70
C PHE A 485 -6.80 -2.42 3.15
N ALA A 486 -6.54 -2.41 1.85
CA ALA A 486 -5.69 -1.41 1.19
C ALA A 486 -6.27 0.00 1.30
N LEU A 487 -7.58 0.16 1.13
CA LEU A 487 -8.25 1.44 1.34
C LEU A 487 -8.13 1.91 2.80
N ALA A 488 -8.31 1.01 3.76
CA ALA A 488 -8.21 1.34 5.18
C ALA A 488 -6.83 1.92 5.55
N LEU A 489 -5.74 1.47 4.93
CA LEU A 489 -4.41 2.06 5.09
C LEU A 489 -4.39 3.56 4.71
N VAL A 490 -5.06 3.93 3.61
CA VAL A 490 -5.14 5.33 3.18
C VAL A 490 -6.06 6.13 4.11
N VAL A 491 -7.25 5.60 4.41
CA VAL A 491 -8.24 6.25 5.28
C VAL A 491 -7.64 6.56 6.66
N LEU A 492 -6.96 5.59 7.29
CA LEU A 492 -6.38 5.75 8.62
C LEU A 492 -5.32 6.86 8.65
N ARG A 493 -4.45 6.91 7.64
CA ARG A 493 -3.35 7.89 7.56
C ARG A 493 -3.85 9.30 7.26
N VAL A 494 -4.85 9.44 6.41
CA VAL A 494 -5.38 10.77 6.03
C VAL A 494 -6.26 11.33 7.14
N LEU A 495 -7.13 10.52 7.74
CA LEU A 495 -8.06 10.99 8.77
C LEU A 495 -7.38 11.21 10.13
N GLY A 496 -6.37 10.40 10.46
CA GLY A 496 -5.83 10.31 11.82
C GLY A 496 -6.80 9.63 12.80
N PRO A 497 -6.36 9.38 14.05
CA PRO A 497 -7.12 8.58 15.01
C PRO A 497 -8.50 9.13 15.35
N GLU A 498 -8.63 10.42 15.65
CA GLU A 498 -9.89 11.04 16.08
C GLU A 498 -11.00 10.94 15.01
N ASN A 499 -10.72 11.42 13.80
CA ASN A 499 -11.69 11.35 12.68
C ASN A 499 -11.97 9.91 12.26
N ASN A 500 -10.98 9.01 12.35
CA ASN A 500 -11.23 7.58 12.13
C ASN A 500 -12.19 7.00 13.18
N GLY A 501 -12.09 7.41 14.44
CA GLY A 501 -13.02 7.02 15.49
C GLY A 501 -14.44 7.50 15.23
N ARG A 502 -14.62 8.79 14.88
CA ARG A 502 -15.91 9.37 14.49
C ARG A 502 -16.53 8.67 13.28
N TYR A 503 -15.72 8.40 12.25
CA TYR A 503 -16.19 7.66 11.08
C TYR A 503 -16.54 6.21 11.41
N ALA A 504 -15.75 5.53 12.25
CA ALA A 504 -16.04 4.18 12.71
C ALA A 504 -17.37 4.10 13.46
N PHE A 505 -17.64 5.09 14.32
CA PHE A 505 -18.92 5.23 14.99
C PHE A 505 -20.06 5.38 13.99
N ALA A 506 -19.96 6.32 13.04
CA ALA A 506 -21.00 6.56 12.03
C ALA A 506 -21.27 5.31 11.16
N VAL A 507 -20.22 4.60 10.74
CA VAL A 507 -20.35 3.32 10.01
C VAL A 507 -20.97 2.23 10.86
N THR A 508 -20.70 2.19 12.17
CA THR A 508 -21.30 1.19 13.08
C THR A 508 -22.78 1.47 13.31
N VAL A 509 -23.19 2.75 13.44
CA VAL A 509 -24.60 3.14 13.46
C VAL A 509 -25.28 2.72 12.16
N TRP A 510 -24.68 3.04 11.01
CA TRP A 510 -25.19 2.62 9.70
C TRP A 510 -25.35 1.11 9.59
N PHE A 511 -24.36 0.34 10.08
CA PHE A 511 -24.39 -1.12 10.07
C PHE A 511 -25.57 -1.69 10.86
N PHE A 512 -25.85 -1.14 12.05
CA PHE A 512 -27.01 -1.57 12.84
C PHE A 512 -28.35 -1.16 12.23
N LEU A 513 -28.46 0.07 11.73
CA LEU A 513 -29.67 0.50 11.03
C LEU A 513 -29.92 -0.39 9.81
N SER A 514 -28.88 -0.68 9.02
CA SER A 514 -28.96 -1.57 7.86
C SER A 514 -29.41 -2.99 8.23
N ALA A 515 -28.91 -3.54 9.33
CA ALA A 515 -29.31 -4.87 9.80
C ALA A 515 -30.80 -4.91 10.21
N ILE A 516 -31.30 -3.86 10.87
CA ILE A 516 -32.71 -3.72 11.25
C ILE A 516 -33.59 -3.58 10.00
N THR A 517 -33.20 -2.73 9.06
CA THR A 517 -34.00 -2.41 7.87
C THR A 517 -33.97 -3.50 6.80
N GLU A 518 -32.93 -4.33 6.76
CA GLU A 518 -32.90 -5.54 5.93
C GLU A 518 -33.91 -6.61 6.39
N PHE A 519 -34.16 -6.67 7.71
CA PHE A 519 -35.22 -7.42 8.37
C PHE A 519 -35.29 -8.93 8.03
N GLY A 520 -34.20 -9.53 7.55
CA GLY A 520 -34.19 -10.93 7.09
C GLY A 520 -34.96 -11.19 5.79
N LEU A 521 -35.53 -10.14 5.17
CA LEU A 521 -36.38 -10.23 3.98
C LEU A 521 -35.63 -10.78 2.75
N GLY A 522 -34.31 -10.62 2.70
CA GLY A 522 -33.48 -11.12 1.59
C GLY A 522 -33.45 -12.64 1.52
N ILE A 523 -33.31 -13.30 2.68
CA ILE A 523 -33.30 -14.77 2.77
C ILE A 523 -34.68 -15.32 2.40
N LEU A 524 -35.74 -14.74 2.95
CA LEU A 524 -37.11 -15.15 2.65
C LEU A 524 -37.45 -14.96 1.16
N ALA A 525 -37.13 -13.78 0.60
CA ALA A 525 -37.39 -13.49 -0.82
C ALA A 525 -36.64 -14.45 -1.74
N THR A 526 -35.37 -14.73 -1.44
CA THR A 526 -34.56 -15.69 -2.21
C THR A 526 -35.19 -17.08 -2.18
N ARG A 527 -35.63 -17.54 -1.00
CA ARG A 527 -36.28 -18.85 -0.82
C ARG A 527 -37.58 -18.97 -1.60
N GLU A 528 -38.47 -17.99 -1.48
CA GLU A 528 -39.80 -18.05 -2.11
C GLU A 528 -39.71 -17.89 -3.64
N VAL A 529 -38.81 -17.04 -4.13
CA VAL A 529 -38.58 -16.90 -5.58
C VAL A 529 -37.91 -18.15 -6.16
N ALA A 530 -36.98 -18.78 -5.44
CA ALA A 530 -36.35 -20.03 -5.90
C ALA A 530 -37.35 -21.21 -5.99
N ARG A 531 -38.42 -21.19 -5.17
CA ARG A 531 -39.53 -22.17 -5.27
C ARG A 531 -40.43 -21.93 -6.46
N ASP A 532 -40.70 -20.65 -6.78
CA ASP A 532 -41.59 -20.26 -7.86
C ASP A 532 -41.13 -18.95 -8.49
N HIS A 533 -40.40 -19.08 -9.60
CA HIS A 533 -39.81 -17.96 -10.32
C HIS A 533 -40.87 -16.98 -10.87
N SER A 534 -42.14 -17.42 -11.03
CA SER A 534 -43.23 -16.56 -11.55
C SER A 534 -43.62 -15.46 -10.56
N LYS A 535 -43.39 -15.66 -9.26
CA LYS A 535 -43.71 -14.71 -8.19
C LYS A 535 -42.64 -13.64 -7.98
N ALA A 536 -41.56 -13.65 -8.77
CA ALA A 536 -40.41 -12.76 -8.60
C ALA A 536 -40.81 -11.28 -8.54
N ASN A 537 -41.71 -10.81 -9.40
CA ASN A 537 -42.16 -9.41 -9.41
C ASN A 537 -42.92 -9.01 -8.13
N VAL A 538 -43.87 -9.84 -7.68
CA VAL A 538 -44.66 -9.56 -6.48
C VAL A 538 -43.76 -9.58 -5.24
N ILE A 539 -42.89 -10.59 -5.11
CA ILE A 539 -41.99 -10.72 -3.96
C ILE A 539 -40.96 -9.58 -3.94
N LEU A 540 -40.35 -9.26 -5.09
CA LEU A 540 -39.39 -8.15 -5.19
C LEU A 540 -40.03 -6.82 -4.80
N THR A 541 -41.23 -6.52 -5.30
CA THR A 541 -41.95 -5.27 -5.01
C THR A 541 -42.26 -5.16 -3.51
N ASN A 542 -42.83 -6.21 -2.90
CA ASN A 542 -43.18 -6.21 -1.48
C ASN A 542 -41.93 -6.15 -0.58
N ALA A 543 -40.85 -6.84 -0.95
CA ALA A 543 -39.57 -6.77 -0.22
C ALA A 543 -38.97 -5.35 -0.25
N ILE A 544 -38.97 -4.69 -1.41
CA ILE A 544 -38.48 -3.31 -1.54
C ILE A 544 -39.34 -2.37 -0.70
N LEU A 545 -40.67 -2.42 -0.82
CA LEU A 545 -41.58 -1.54 -0.08
C LEU A 545 -41.45 -1.70 1.43
N LEU A 546 -41.36 -2.93 1.93
CA LEU A 546 -41.12 -3.20 3.35
C LEU A 546 -39.78 -2.62 3.81
N ARG A 547 -38.70 -2.83 3.06
CA ARG A 547 -37.36 -2.26 3.37
C ARG A 547 -37.38 -0.74 3.38
N MET A 548 -38.06 -0.09 2.44
CA MET A 548 -38.19 1.38 2.40
C MET A 548 -38.98 1.90 3.60
N GLY A 549 -40.10 1.25 3.94
CA GLY A 549 -40.90 1.61 5.13
C GLY A 549 -40.10 1.47 6.44
N LEU A 550 -39.34 0.38 6.59
CA LEU A 550 -38.44 0.19 7.72
C LEU A 550 -37.30 1.20 7.75
N THR A 551 -36.74 1.54 6.59
CA THR A 551 -35.68 2.57 6.49
C THR A 551 -36.20 3.93 6.94
N LEU A 552 -37.41 4.31 6.54
CA LEU A 552 -38.06 5.52 7.03
C LEU A 552 -38.30 5.46 8.54
N LEU A 553 -38.80 4.35 9.08
CA LEU A 553 -39.00 4.18 10.53
C LEU A 553 -37.68 4.25 11.32
N SER A 554 -36.58 3.79 10.73
CA SER A 554 -35.26 3.81 11.35
C SER A 554 -34.73 5.23 11.63
N ILE A 555 -35.32 6.27 11.02
CA ILE A 555 -34.97 7.66 11.34
C ILE A 555 -35.24 8.00 12.80
N VAL A 556 -36.23 7.37 13.43
CA VAL A 556 -36.55 7.59 14.86
C VAL A 556 -35.42 7.05 15.74
N LEU A 557 -34.88 5.88 15.38
CA LEU A 557 -33.73 5.31 16.08
C LEU A 557 -32.48 6.16 15.86
N LEU A 558 -32.24 6.63 14.62
CA LEU A 558 -31.14 7.53 14.32
C LEU A 558 -31.26 8.85 15.10
N ALA A 559 -32.45 9.44 15.15
CA ALA A 559 -32.70 10.66 15.91
C ALA A 559 -32.45 10.45 17.41
N GLY A 560 -32.84 9.29 17.96
CA GLY A 560 -32.54 8.91 19.34
C GLY A 560 -31.04 8.79 19.61
N VAL A 561 -30.28 8.18 18.70
CA VAL A 561 -28.82 8.12 18.78
C VAL A 561 -28.23 9.53 18.72
N ILE A 562 -28.63 10.35 17.75
CA ILE A 562 -28.14 11.73 17.62
C ILE A 562 -28.42 12.53 18.89
N ALA A 563 -29.64 12.44 19.44
CA ALA A 563 -30.03 13.15 20.65
C ALA A 563 -29.20 12.70 21.88
N PHE A 564 -28.98 11.40 22.04
CA PHE A 564 -28.18 10.87 23.15
C PHE A 564 -26.74 11.38 23.09
N TYR A 565 -26.09 11.31 21.92
CA TYR A 565 -24.69 11.73 21.78
C TYR A 565 -24.51 13.26 21.72
N ALA A 566 -25.54 14.00 21.28
CA ALA A 566 -25.57 15.45 21.42
C ALA A 566 -25.65 15.86 22.90
N TYR A 567 -26.36 15.08 23.73
CA TYR A 567 -26.44 15.31 25.17
C TYR A 567 -25.13 14.99 25.91
N THR A 568 -24.41 13.92 25.53
CA THR A 568 -23.12 13.57 26.16
C THR A 568 -21.97 14.49 25.74
N GLY A 569 -22.15 15.32 24.70
CA GLY A 569 -21.14 16.25 24.21
C GLY A 569 -20.21 15.69 23.13
N ASP A 570 -20.47 14.48 22.63
CA ASP A 570 -19.60 13.79 21.66
C ASP A 570 -20.03 13.93 20.19
N MET A 571 -21.05 14.74 19.91
CA MET A 571 -21.60 14.94 18.56
C MET A 571 -21.12 16.24 17.93
N ASP A 572 -20.27 16.15 16.91
CA ASP A 572 -19.85 17.29 16.09
C ASP A 572 -20.62 17.36 14.75
N ALA A 573 -20.51 18.50 14.06
CA ALA A 573 -21.20 18.73 12.79
C ALA A 573 -20.77 17.74 11.68
N MET A 574 -19.50 17.31 11.69
CA MET A 574 -18.99 16.36 10.70
C MET A 574 -19.54 14.95 10.93
N THR A 575 -19.63 14.46 12.17
CA THR A 575 -20.21 13.16 12.50
C THR A 575 -21.70 13.15 12.20
N LEU A 576 -22.42 14.23 12.55
CA LEU A 576 -23.83 14.39 12.20
C LEU A 576 -24.05 14.31 10.68
N GLY A 577 -23.24 15.05 9.90
CA GLY A 577 -23.29 15.01 8.45
C GLY A 577 -23.01 13.61 7.88
N ALA A 578 -22.01 12.90 8.43
CA ALA A 578 -21.70 11.53 8.03
C ALA A 578 -22.83 10.54 8.35
N LEU A 579 -23.45 10.65 9.54
CA LEU A 579 -24.58 9.82 9.95
C LEU A 579 -25.79 9.98 9.02
N LEU A 580 -26.16 11.21 8.69
CA LEU A 580 -27.29 11.49 7.80
C LEU A 580 -27.04 11.00 6.37
N LEU A 581 -25.84 11.24 5.82
CA LEU A 581 -25.47 10.75 4.49
C LEU A 581 -25.44 9.23 4.41
N LEU A 582 -24.89 8.56 5.43
CA LEU A 582 -24.91 7.11 5.52
C LEU A 582 -26.35 6.58 5.64
N TRP A 583 -27.23 7.22 6.42
CA TRP A 583 -28.64 6.85 6.47
C TRP A 583 -29.34 6.99 5.10
N VAL A 584 -29.11 8.09 4.38
CA VAL A 584 -29.61 8.26 3.00
C VAL A 584 -29.09 7.16 2.07
N SER A 585 -27.85 6.71 2.26
CA SER A 585 -27.27 5.62 1.46
C SER A 585 -27.98 4.28 1.62
N LEU A 586 -28.78 4.07 2.69
CA LEU A 586 -29.55 2.85 2.92
C LEU A 586 -30.62 2.62 1.84
N PHE A 587 -31.23 3.69 1.31
CA PHE A 587 -32.26 3.58 0.27
C PHE A 587 -31.78 2.83 -0.98
N PRO A 588 -30.75 3.32 -1.71
CA PRO A 588 -30.23 2.59 -2.86
C PRO A 588 -29.61 1.24 -2.48
N ASN A 589 -28.99 1.13 -1.29
CA ASN A 589 -28.42 -0.14 -0.79
C ASN A 589 -29.47 -1.25 -0.70
N HIS A 590 -30.64 -0.97 -0.11
CA HIS A 590 -31.68 -1.97 0.09
C HIS A 590 -32.37 -2.41 -1.21
N ILE A 591 -32.51 -1.49 -2.17
CA ILE A 591 -33.04 -1.82 -3.50
C ILE A 591 -32.02 -2.68 -4.26
N ALA A 592 -30.75 -2.27 -4.28
CA ALA A 592 -29.67 -3.04 -4.90
C ALA A 592 -29.56 -4.45 -4.31
N GLY A 593 -29.63 -4.58 -2.97
CA GLY A 593 -29.64 -5.87 -2.29
C GLY A 593 -30.86 -6.74 -2.60
N ALA A 594 -32.04 -6.15 -2.81
CA ALA A 594 -33.23 -6.90 -3.21
C ALA A 594 -33.09 -7.46 -4.64
N LEU A 595 -32.51 -6.67 -5.54
CA LEU A 595 -32.18 -7.10 -6.91
C LEU A 595 -31.10 -8.20 -6.92
N ALA A 596 -30.07 -8.07 -6.08
CA ALA A 596 -29.05 -9.11 -5.90
C ALA A 596 -29.68 -10.43 -5.40
N GLY A 597 -30.64 -10.36 -4.48
CA GLY A 597 -31.43 -11.51 -4.02
C GLY A 597 -32.12 -12.27 -5.15
N MET A 598 -32.57 -11.58 -6.20
CA MET A 598 -33.16 -12.23 -7.37
C MET A 598 -32.12 -13.08 -8.12
N PHE A 599 -30.88 -12.62 -8.26
CA PHE A 599 -29.83 -13.42 -8.87
C PHE A 599 -29.52 -14.68 -8.08
N PHE A 600 -29.50 -14.60 -6.74
CA PHE A 600 -29.35 -15.78 -5.89
C PHE A 600 -30.49 -16.77 -6.07
N ALA A 601 -31.74 -16.28 -6.17
CA ALA A 601 -32.91 -17.12 -6.37
C ALA A 601 -32.89 -17.86 -7.73
N PHE A 602 -32.34 -17.23 -8.77
CA PHE A 602 -32.16 -17.82 -10.11
C PHE A 602 -30.83 -18.59 -10.27
N GLU A 603 -30.11 -18.86 -9.18
CA GLU A 603 -28.83 -19.58 -9.16
C GLU A 603 -27.69 -18.92 -9.96
N LYS A 604 -27.77 -17.61 -10.20
CA LYS A 604 -26.80 -16.81 -10.97
C LYS A 604 -25.90 -15.97 -10.06
N PHE A 605 -25.22 -16.62 -9.13
CA PHE A 605 -24.38 -16.01 -8.07
C PHE A 605 -23.22 -15.16 -8.61
N GLU A 606 -22.80 -15.42 -9.84
CA GLU A 606 -21.64 -14.78 -10.42
C GLU A 606 -21.89 -13.28 -10.69
N TYR A 607 -23.11 -12.85 -11.06
CA TYR A 607 -23.36 -11.44 -11.36
C TYR A 607 -23.32 -10.54 -10.11
N PRO A 608 -23.99 -10.87 -8.99
CA PRO A 608 -23.79 -10.18 -7.72
C PRO A 608 -22.33 -10.07 -7.31
N THR A 609 -21.62 -11.20 -7.39
CA THR A 609 -20.21 -11.28 -7.01
C THR A 609 -19.32 -10.35 -7.85
N ALA A 610 -19.51 -10.32 -9.17
CA ALA A 610 -18.74 -9.44 -10.05
C ALA A 610 -19.04 -7.95 -9.79
N ILE A 611 -20.30 -7.63 -9.53
CA ILE A 611 -20.70 -6.25 -9.22
C ILE A 611 -20.15 -5.82 -7.86
N GLU A 612 -20.12 -6.70 -6.85
CA GLU A 612 -19.48 -6.39 -5.56
C GLU A 612 -18.00 -6.01 -5.73
N ILE A 613 -17.24 -6.73 -6.56
CA ILE A 613 -15.85 -6.37 -6.88
C ILE A 613 -15.78 -5.01 -7.58
N ALA A 614 -16.62 -4.79 -8.60
CA ALA A 614 -16.66 -3.53 -9.33
C ALA A 614 -17.03 -2.34 -8.41
N THR A 615 -18.04 -2.52 -7.56
CA THR A 615 -18.46 -1.53 -6.57
C THR A 615 -17.36 -1.26 -5.56
N ALA A 616 -16.64 -2.29 -5.07
CA ALA A 616 -15.50 -2.09 -4.17
C ALA A 616 -14.42 -1.23 -4.83
N LEU A 617 -14.07 -1.51 -6.10
CA LEU A 617 -13.07 -0.76 -6.84
C LEU A 617 -13.49 0.70 -7.12
N VAL A 618 -14.73 0.92 -7.54
CA VAL A 618 -15.31 2.27 -7.72
C VAL A 618 -15.34 3.01 -6.37
N SER A 619 -15.71 2.32 -5.30
CA SER A 619 -15.74 2.88 -3.95
C SER A 619 -14.36 3.33 -3.48
N VAL A 620 -13.32 2.51 -3.66
CA VAL A 620 -11.94 2.90 -3.32
C VAL A 620 -11.49 4.13 -4.10
N ALA A 621 -11.75 4.18 -5.40
CA ALA A 621 -11.41 5.33 -6.24
C ALA A 621 -12.06 6.62 -5.72
N LEU A 622 -13.38 6.58 -5.50
CA LEU A 622 -14.16 7.74 -5.06
C LEU A 622 -13.83 8.16 -3.62
N GLN A 623 -13.60 7.20 -2.70
CA GLN A 623 -13.23 7.49 -1.33
C GLN A 623 -11.86 8.16 -1.25
N ILE A 624 -10.87 7.68 -2.02
CA ILE A 624 -9.55 8.30 -2.06
C ILE A 624 -9.62 9.69 -2.72
N ALA A 625 -10.41 9.85 -3.78
CA ALA A 625 -10.66 11.17 -4.38
C ALA A 625 -11.28 12.15 -3.37
N ALA A 626 -12.29 11.73 -2.61
CA ALA A 626 -12.91 12.54 -1.57
C ALA A 626 -11.93 12.93 -0.45
N LEU A 627 -11.09 12.00 -0.01
CA LEU A 627 -10.04 12.27 0.98
C LEU A 627 -9.00 13.26 0.46
N LEU A 628 -8.58 13.15 -0.80
CA LEU A 628 -7.59 14.04 -1.41
C LEU A 628 -8.17 15.43 -1.72
N ALA A 629 -9.48 15.52 -1.93
CA ALA A 629 -10.22 16.78 -1.97
C ALA A 629 -10.42 17.43 -0.58
N GLY A 630 -10.01 16.76 0.49
CA GLY A 630 -10.12 17.29 1.86
C GLY A 630 -11.53 17.20 2.45
N TRP A 631 -12.45 16.42 1.85
CA TRP A 631 -13.83 16.30 2.32
C TRP A 631 -13.98 15.45 3.60
N GLY A 632 -12.88 14.85 4.07
CA GLY A 632 -12.83 14.11 5.34
C GLY A 632 -13.88 13.02 5.45
N ILE A 633 -14.45 12.86 6.65
CA ILE A 633 -15.43 11.80 6.96
C ILE A 633 -16.78 12.01 6.26
N VAL A 634 -17.16 13.26 5.99
CA VAL A 634 -18.40 13.61 5.27
C VAL A 634 -18.29 13.20 3.80
N GLY A 635 -17.12 13.43 3.19
CA GLY A 635 -16.82 12.95 1.85
C GLY A 635 -16.90 11.43 1.73
N LEU A 636 -16.31 10.70 2.68
CA LEU A 636 -16.41 9.24 2.73
C LEU A 636 -17.86 8.74 2.84
N ALA A 637 -18.67 9.39 3.68
CA ALA A 637 -20.09 9.07 3.81
C ALA A 637 -20.89 9.37 2.52
N GLY A 638 -20.61 10.50 1.86
CA GLY A 638 -21.24 10.87 0.59
C GLY A 638 -20.90 9.90 -0.55
N VAL A 639 -19.67 9.39 -0.58
CA VAL A 639 -19.26 8.38 -1.57
C VAL A 639 -20.10 7.10 -1.46
N SER A 640 -20.51 6.69 -0.26
CA SER A 640 -21.39 5.51 -0.07
C SER A 640 -22.70 5.63 -0.87
N ILE A 641 -23.26 6.84 -0.98
CA ILE A 641 -24.47 7.08 -1.80
C ILE A 641 -24.17 6.83 -3.28
N LEU A 642 -23.08 7.40 -3.79
CA LEU A 642 -22.68 7.26 -5.19
C LEU A 642 -22.38 5.80 -5.55
N THR A 643 -21.71 5.06 -4.67
CA THR A 643 -21.40 3.64 -4.89
C THR A 643 -22.65 2.77 -4.84
N ASN A 644 -23.60 3.08 -3.97
CA ASN A 644 -24.87 2.35 -3.89
C ASN A 644 -25.76 2.66 -5.10
N LEU A 645 -25.78 3.90 -5.59
CA LEU A 645 -26.47 4.27 -6.83
C LEU A 645 -25.87 3.59 -8.06
N PHE A 646 -24.53 3.52 -8.14
CA PHE A 646 -23.83 2.76 -9.17
C PHE A 646 -24.25 1.28 -9.14
N THR A 647 -24.17 0.65 -7.96
CA THR A 647 -24.57 -0.75 -7.77
C THR A 647 -26.02 -0.99 -8.18
N LEU A 648 -26.93 -0.11 -7.74
CA LEU A 648 -28.34 -0.14 -8.10
C LEU A 648 -28.56 -0.07 -9.61
N GLY A 649 -27.93 0.91 -10.29
CA GLY A 649 -28.07 1.11 -11.73
C GLY A 649 -27.61 -0.12 -12.53
N VAL A 650 -26.45 -0.68 -12.18
CA VAL A 650 -25.91 -1.87 -12.84
C VAL A 650 -26.78 -3.11 -12.55
N MET A 651 -27.18 -3.31 -11.29
CA MET A 651 -28.06 -4.43 -10.90
C MET A 651 -29.40 -4.36 -11.63
N TRP A 652 -30.04 -3.19 -11.65
CA TRP A 652 -31.31 -2.97 -12.33
C TRP A 652 -31.22 -3.29 -13.81
N TYR A 653 -30.15 -2.80 -14.47
CA TYR A 653 -29.88 -3.11 -15.86
C TYR A 653 -29.73 -4.62 -16.11
N LEU A 654 -28.96 -5.32 -15.26
CA LEU A 654 -28.74 -6.76 -15.42
C LEU A 654 -29.99 -7.59 -15.12
N VAL A 655 -30.79 -7.25 -14.10
CA VAL A 655 -32.06 -7.95 -13.82
C VAL A 655 -32.97 -7.86 -15.04
N ARG A 656 -33.15 -6.66 -15.60
CA ARG A 656 -33.99 -6.43 -16.78
C ARG A 656 -33.49 -7.20 -18.01
N ARG A 657 -32.18 -7.36 -18.16
CA ARG A 657 -31.56 -8.05 -19.30
C ARG A 657 -31.55 -9.58 -19.15
N LEU A 658 -31.32 -10.10 -17.94
CA LEU A 658 -30.94 -11.49 -17.72
C LEU A 658 -31.96 -12.33 -16.95
N LEU A 659 -32.91 -11.71 -16.23
CA LEU A 659 -33.87 -12.41 -15.38
C LEU A 659 -35.31 -12.18 -15.85
N PHE A 660 -35.88 -11.00 -15.56
CA PHE A 660 -37.25 -10.64 -15.89
C PHE A 660 -37.39 -9.11 -15.97
N LYS A 661 -38.49 -8.62 -16.55
CA LYS A 661 -38.79 -7.18 -16.58
C LYS A 661 -39.46 -6.78 -15.26
N PRO A 662 -38.80 -5.99 -14.39
CA PRO A 662 -39.41 -5.57 -13.14
C PRO A 662 -40.63 -4.70 -13.41
N HIS A 663 -41.76 -5.03 -12.81
CA HIS A 663 -42.94 -4.16 -12.78
C HIS A 663 -43.59 -4.19 -11.41
N PHE A 664 -44.22 -3.08 -11.04
CA PHE A 664 -44.80 -2.90 -9.72
C PHE A 664 -46.00 -3.85 -9.49
N GLN A 665 -45.92 -4.69 -8.46
CA GLN A 665 -47.01 -5.54 -8.00
C GLN A 665 -47.03 -5.65 -6.47
N PHE A 666 -47.92 -4.90 -5.83
CA PHE A 666 -48.06 -4.89 -4.38
C PHE A 666 -49.15 -5.85 -3.90
N ASP A 667 -48.87 -6.58 -2.82
CA ASP A 667 -49.84 -7.44 -2.15
C ASP A 667 -49.71 -7.27 -0.63
N ARG A 668 -50.71 -6.61 -0.03
CA ARG A 668 -50.73 -6.31 1.40
C ARG A 668 -50.73 -7.57 2.28
N ARG A 669 -51.38 -8.66 1.84
CA ARG A 669 -51.43 -9.93 2.61
C ARG A 669 -50.04 -10.56 2.60
N LEU A 670 -49.41 -10.60 1.43
CA LEU A 670 -48.03 -11.08 1.29
C LEU A 670 -47.05 -10.24 2.12
N ALA A 671 -47.12 -8.91 2.05
CA ALA A 671 -46.25 -8.03 2.83
C ALA A 671 -46.38 -8.27 4.34
N ARG A 672 -47.62 -8.42 4.84
CA ARG A 672 -47.87 -8.73 6.25
C ARG A 672 -47.29 -10.09 6.64
N TRP A 673 -47.48 -11.12 5.80
CA TRP A 673 -46.91 -12.44 6.03
C TRP A 673 -45.37 -12.40 6.04
N MET A 674 -44.75 -11.76 5.04
CA MET A 674 -43.30 -11.62 4.94
C MET A 674 -42.69 -10.95 6.18
N PHE A 675 -43.37 -9.92 6.72
CA PHE A 675 -42.94 -9.24 7.93
C PHE A 675 -42.91 -10.18 9.15
N PHE A 676 -44.01 -10.88 9.44
CA PHE A 676 -44.07 -11.77 10.61
C PHE A 676 -43.20 -13.02 10.46
N GLU A 677 -43.09 -13.57 9.24
CA GLU A 677 -42.25 -14.73 8.95
C GLU A 677 -40.75 -14.40 9.07
N SER A 678 -40.34 -13.18 8.73
CA SER A 678 -38.92 -12.77 8.77
C SER A 678 -38.46 -12.26 10.14
N TYR A 679 -39.38 -11.92 11.05
CA TYR A 679 -39.05 -11.36 12.37
C TYR A 679 -38.05 -12.20 13.19
N PRO A 680 -38.19 -13.54 13.31
CA PRO A 680 -37.22 -14.35 14.04
C PRO A 680 -35.81 -14.31 13.44
N LEU A 681 -35.71 -14.31 12.09
CA LEU A 681 -34.44 -14.20 11.38
C LEU A 681 -33.79 -12.84 11.59
N MET A 682 -34.59 -11.75 11.55
CA MET A 682 -34.13 -10.42 11.91
C MET A 682 -33.57 -10.40 13.33
N MET A 683 -34.31 -10.92 14.31
CA MET A 683 -33.89 -10.85 15.71
C MET A 683 -32.58 -11.59 15.94
N ASN A 684 -32.41 -12.75 15.31
CA ASN A 684 -31.17 -13.52 15.42
C ASN A 684 -29.97 -12.76 14.79
N ASN A 685 -30.15 -12.21 13.59
CA ASN A 685 -29.10 -11.44 12.92
C ASN A 685 -28.75 -10.14 13.69
N LEU A 686 -29.77 -9.44 14.21
CA LEU A 686 -29.58 -8.21 14.98
C LEU A 686 -28.82 -8.48 16.28
N LEU A 687 -29.21 -9.49 17.06
CA LEU A 687 -28.53 -9.84 18.31
C LEU A 687 -27.09 -10.29 18.06
N SER A 688 -26.86 -11.11 17.03
CA SER A 688 -25.51 -11.52 16.63
C SER A 688 -24.66 -10.30 16.25
N ASN A 689 -25.22 -9.36 15.49
CA ASN A 689 -24.48 -8.17 15.06
C ASN A 689 -24.19 -7.21 16.22
N LEU A 690 -25.17 -6.96 17.10
CA LEU A 690 -25.01 -6.11 18.29
C LEU A 690 -23.91 -6.65 19.19
N PHE A 691 -23.91 -7.97 19.44
CA PHE A 691 -22.93 -8.62 20.30
C PHE A 691 -21.48 -8.29 19.91
N PHE A 692 -21.15 -8.28 18.61
CA PHE A 692 -19.77 -8.07 18.14
C PHE A 692 -19.33 -6.60 18.06
N ARG A 693 -20.24 -5.63 18.22
CA ARG A 693 -20.00 -4.21 17.87
C ARG A 693 -20.55 -3.22 18.89
N ILE A 694 -21.17 -3.68 19.98
CA ILE A 694 -21.78 -2.81 20.99
C ILE A 694 -20.73 -1.99 21.76
N ASP A 695 -19.51 -2.51 21.87
CA ASP A 695 -18.34 -1.86 22.44
C ASP A 695 -18.00 -0.52 21.79
N VAL A 696 -18.22 -0.36 20.47
CA VAL A 696 -18.01 0.92 19.77
C VAL A 696 -18.93 2.03 20.30
N PHE A 697 -20.19 1.68 20.64
CA PHE A 697 -21.14 2.63 21.23
C PHE A 697 -20.80 2.95 22.69
N LEU A 698 -20.11 2.06 23.39
CA LEU A 698 -19.69 2.32 24.77
C LEU A 698 -18.36 3.08 24.82
N LEU A 699 -17.45 2.86 23.87
CA LEU A 699 -16.15 3.50 23.83
C LEU A 699 -16.22 5.00 23.53
N LEU A 700 -17.08 5.43 22.61
CA LEU A 700 -17.16 6.83 22.22
C LEU A 700 -17.48 7.77 23.42
N PRO A 701 -18.55 7.54 24.21
CA PRO A 701 -18.87 8.42 25.34
C PRO A 701 -18.02 8.17 26.58
N LEU A 702 -17.44 6.97 26.75
CA LEU A 702 -16.64 6.64 27.94
C LEU A 702 -15.15 6.98 27.80
N ALA A 703 -14.62 7.01 26.57
CA ALA A 703 -13.19 7.18 26.32
C ALA A 703 -12.85 8.15 25.17
N GLY A 704 -13.84 8.66 24.44
CA GLY A 704 -13.66 9.65 23.38
C GLY A 704 -13.32 9.08 22.01
N ALA A 705 -13.44 9.92 20.98
CA ALA A 705 -13.28 9.54 19.58
C ALA A 705 -11.85 9.06 19.22
N THR A 706 -10.81 9.67 19.80
CA THR A 706 -9.42 9.28 19.55
C THR A 706 -9.13 7.85 20.00
N VAL A 707 -9.61 7.47 21.18
CA VAL A 707 -9.48 6.10 21.71
C VAL A 707 -10.22 5.10 20.84
N LEU A 708 -11.46 5.42 20.45
CA LEU A 708 -12.22 4.61 19.50
C LEU A 708 -11.47 4.46 18.16
N GLY A 709 -10.79 5.52 17.72
CA GLY A 709 -9.91 5.50 16.56
C GLY A 709 -8.78 4.49 16.66
N TYR A 710 -8.08 4.45 17.79
CA TYR A 710 -7.01 3.48 18.04
C TYR A 710 -7.53 2.04 18.03
N TYR A 711 -8.65 1.83 18.71
CA TYR A 711 -9.31 0.53 18.81
C TYR A 711 -9.82 0.03 17.45
N ASN A 712 -10.47 0.90 16.66
CA ASN A 712 -10.96 0.57 15.34
C ASN A 712 -9.83 0.21 14.36
N ALA A 713 -8.66 0.86 14.45
CA ALA A 713 -7.51 0.53 13.63
C ALA A 713 -7.01 -0.90 13.89
N ALA A 714 -6.93 -1.33 15.16
CA ALA A 714 -6.62 -2.71 15.52
C ALA A 714 -7.66 -3.70 14.98
N TYR A 715 -8.95 -3.37 15.10
CA TYR A 715 -10.05 -4.20 14.60
C TYR A 715 -10.01 -4.46 13.09
N LYS A 716 -9.36 -3.61 12.28
CA LYS A 716 -9.23 -3.85 10.83
C LYS A 716 -8.52 -5.17 10.53
N PHE A 717 -7.50 -5.52 11.32
CA PHE A 717 -6.78 -6.80 11.18
C PHE A 717 -7.65 -7.98 11.54
N VAL A 718 -8.39 -7.89 12.65
CA VAL A 718 -9.26 -8.98 13.10
C VAL A 718 -10.43 -9.20 12.15
N ASN A 719 -11.02 -8.13 11.62
CA ASN A 719 -12.05 -8.24 10.58
C ASN A 719 -11.51 -8.89 9.30
N ALA A 720 -10.27 -8.61 8.91
CA ALA A 720 -9.65 -9.24 7.74
C ALA A 720 -9.43 -10.75 7.93
N LEU A 721 -9.16 -11.19 9.16
CA LEU A 721 -8.89 -12.60 9.48
C LEU A 721 -10.17 -13.41 9.71
N ASN A 722 -11.24 -12.80 10.24
CA ASN A 722 -12.55 -13.44 10.44
C ASN A 722 -13.23 -13.91 9.15
N PHE A 723 -12.74 -13.46 8.00
CA PHE A 723 -13.15 -13.98 6.71
C PHE A 723 -12.88 -15.49 6.55
N ILE A 724 -11.75 -15.97 7.08
CA ILE A 724 -11.28 -17.37 6.95
C ILE A 724 -12.33 -18.36 7.51
N PRO A 725 -12.73 -18.28 8.79
CA PRO A 725 -13.67 -19.23 9.37
C PRO A 725 -15.05 -19.12 8.72
N SER A 726 -15.50 -17.90 8.39
CA SER A 726 -16.81 -17.67 7.77
C SER A 726 -16.95 -18.40 6.42
N LYS A 727 -15.94 -18.32 5.55
CA LYS A 727 -15.99 -19.03 4.26
C LYS A 727 -15.77 -20.54 4.42
N PHE A 728 -14.91 -20.93 5.36
CA PHE A 728 -14.69 -22.34 5.67
C PHE A 728 -15.98 -23.01 6.17
N THR A 729 -16.69 -22.39 7.12
CA THR A 729 -17.95 -22.93 7.67
C THR A 729 -19.08 -22.90 6.66
N LEU A 730 -19.19 -21.86 5.83
CA LEU A 730 -20.16 -21.82 4.73
C LEU A 730 -19.95 -22.96 3.72
N ALA A 731 -18.70 -23.32 3.41
CA ALA A 731 -18.38 -24.46 2.56
C ALA A 731 -18.76 -25.81 3.20
N LEU A 732 -18.61 -25.92 4.52
CA LEU A 732 -18.93 -27.12 5.29
C LEU A 732 -20.42 -27.28 5.57
N PHE A 733 -21.19 -26.19 5.60
CA PHE A 733 -22.58 -26.19 6.05
C PHE A 733 -23.48 -27.22 5.34
N PRO A 734 -23.50 -27.35 3.99
CA PRO A 734 -24.33 -28.35 3.32
C PRO A 734 -24.02 -29.79 3.74
N MET A 735 -22.74 -30.08 4.01
CA MET A 735 -22.33 -31.39 4.52
C MET A 735 -22.82 -31.59 5.95
N LEU A 736 -22.68 -30.59 6.83
CA LEU A 736 -23.17 -30.65 8.21
C LEU A 736 -24.69 -30.86 8.27
N SER A 737 -25.47 -30.17 7.42
CA SER A 737 -26.92 -30.36 7.32
C SER A 737 -27.33 -31.74 6.81
N ARG A 738 -26.53 -32.38 5.96
CA ARG A 738 -26.80 -33.75 5.51
C ARG A 738 -26.44 -34.79 6.57
N LEU A 739 -25.39 -34.53 7.36
CA LEU A 739 -24.96 -35.45 8.43
C LEU A 739 -25.88 -35.39 9.65
N SER A 740 -26.59 -34.28 9.88
CA SER A 740 -27.49 -34.11 11.03
C SER A 740 -28.70 -35.04 11.03
N THR A 741 -29.07 -35.64 9.89
CA THR A 741 -30.18 -36.60 9.78
C THR A 741 -29.72 -38.06 9.67
N GLY A 742 -28.40 -38.33 9.58
CA GLY A 742 -27.88 -39.64 9.20
C GLY A 742 -26.93 -40.31 10.21
N SER A 743 -25.91 -39.61 10.72
CA SER A 743 -24.91 -40.20 11.62
C SER A 743 -24.27 -39.16 12.54
N THR A 744 -24.57 -39.25 13.82
CA THR A 744 -23.98 -38.44 14.90
C THR A 744 -22.45 -38.57 14.92
N ASP A 745 -21.91 -39.77 14.72
CA ASP A 745 -20.46 -40.03 14.72
C ASP A 745 -19.74 -39.35 13.56
N ALA A 746 -20.35 -39.35 12.36
CA ALA A 746 -19.79 -38.68 11.20
C ALA A 746 -19.82 -37.16 11.38
N MET A 747 -20.90 -36.63 11.97
CA MET A 747 -21.03 -35.20 12.27
C MET A 747 -20.03 -34.77 13.35
N GLN A 748 -19.82 -35.58 14.39
CA GLN A 748 -18.81 -35.33 15.42
C GLN A 748 -17.39 -35.34 14.83
N ARG A 749 -17.06 -36.32 13.96
CA ARG A 749 -15.78 -36.34 13.24
C ARG A 749 -15.56 -35.09 12.39
N ALA A 750 -16.58 -34.65 11.66
CA ALA A 750 -16.51 -33.43 10.86
C ALA A 750 -16.28 -32.18 11.72
N LEU A 751 -16.97 -32.08 12.87
CA LEU A 751 -16.80 -30.98 13.83
C LEU A 751 -15.39 -30.97 14.44
N LEU A 752 -14.89 -32.13 14.87
CA LEU A 752 -13.53 -32.28 15.42
C LEU A 752 -12.46 -31.87 14.42
N LEU A 753 -12.54 -32.40 13.21
CA LEU A 753 -11.60 -32.08 12.13
C LEU A 753 -11.61 -30.59 11.80
N SER A 754 -12.81 -30.01 11.62
CA SER A 754 -12.98 -28.59 11.30
C SER A 754 -12.39 -27.69 12.38
N THR A 755 -12.62 -28.04 13.66
CA THR A 755 -12.11 -27.29 14.81
C THR A 755 -10.58 -27.38 14.89
N LYS A 756 -10.00 -28.58 14.70
CA LYS A 756 -8.53 -28.76 14.68
C LYS A 756 -7.88 -27.93 13.58
N LEU A 757 -8.39 -28.01 12.34
CA LEU A 757 -7.81 -27.30 11.20
C LEU A 757 -7.84 -25.78 11.41
N LEU A 758 -8.96 -25.25 11.92
CA LEU A 758 -9.06 -23.82 12.21
C LEU A 758 -8.14 -23.39 13.35
N LEU A 759 -7.97 -24.21 14.40
CA LEU A 759 -7.02 -23.92 15.48
C LEU A 759 -5.56 -23.94 15.00
N TRP A 760 -5.22 -24.85 14.08
CA TRP A 760 -3.88 -24.90 13.49
C TRP A 760 -3.52 -23.64 12.71
N ILE A 761 -4.53 -22.89 12.25
CA ILE A 761 -4.37 -21.61 11.55
C ILE A 761 -4.46 -20.45 12.55
N ALA A 762 -5.42 -20.49 13.47
CA ALA A 762 -5.73 -19.37 14.36
C ALA A 762 -4.61 -19.05 15.35
N LEU A 763 -4.08 -20.08 16.03
CA LEU A 763 -3.06 -19.91 17.06
C LEU A 763 -1.74 -19.29 16.55
N PRO A 764 -1.12 -19.78 15.45
CA PRO A 764 0.13 -19.19 14.96
C PRO A 764 -0.09 -17.76 14.46
N ILE A 765 -1.26 -17.44 13.91
CA ILE A 765 -1.60 -16.06 13.52
C ILE A 765 -1.71 -15.16 14.76
N ALA A 766 -2.40 -15.61 15.80
CA ALA A 766 -2.55 -14.85 17.05
C ALA A 766 -1.18 -14.59 17.71
N VAL A 767 -0.35 -15.64 17.84
CA VAL A 767 1.00 -15.53 18.41
C VAL A 767 1.89 -14.65 17.54
N ALA A 768 1.93 -14.85 16.22
CA ALA A 768 2.75 -14.03 15.33
C ALA A 768 2.39 -12.55 15.48
N THR A 769 1.11 -12.24 15.35
CA THR A 769 0.58 -10.86 15.40
C THR A 769 0.89 -10.20 16.74
N MET A 770 0.86 -10.93 17.86
CA MET A 770 1.24 -10.40 19.17
C MET A 770 2.66 -9.79 19.16
N PHE A 771 3.62 -10.47 18.51
CA PHE A 771 5.01 -9.98 18.45
C PHE A 771 5.25 -8.93 17.35
N ILE A 772 4.45 -8.93 16.28
CA ILE A 772 4.62 -8.01 15.14
C ILE A 772 3.56 -6.88 15.08
N ALA A 773 2.74 -6.70 16.11
CA ALA A 773 1.64 -5.73 16.09
C ALA A 773 2.11 -4.29 15.85
N GLU A 774 3.20 -3.87 16.49
CA GLU A 774 3.77 -2.54 16.33
C GLU A 774 4.23 -2.25 14.88
N PRO A 775 5.10 -3.07 14.25
CA PRO A 775 5.46 -2.86 12.85
C PRO A 775 4.27 -2.99 11.91
N LEU A 776 3.28 -3.85 12.21
CA LEU A 776 2.04 -3.93 11.41
C LEU A 776 1.24 -2.63 11.46
N ILE A 777 1.00 -2.07 12.65
CA ILE A 777 0.26 -0.82 12.80
C ILE A 777 1.05 0.36 12.25
N LEU A 778 2.37 0.42 12.47
CA LEU A 778 3.22 1.48 11.91
C LEU A 778 3.17 1.47 10.39
N LEU A 779 3.27 0.28 9.78
CA LEU A 779 3.14 0.11 8.34
C LEU A 779 1.72 0.43 7.85
N PHE A 780 0.68 0.12 8.62
CA PHE A 780 -0.71 0.21 8.15
C PHE A 780 -1.34 1.59 8.41
N ALA A 781 -1.27 2.07 9.65
CA ALA A 781 -1.93 3.29 10.11
C ALA A 781 -0.97 4.48 10.26
N GLY A 782 0.34 4.21 10.42
CA GLY A 782 1.37 5.23 10.59
C GLY A 782 1.66 5.58 12.05
N ILE A 783 2.61 6.49 12.28
CA ILE A 783 3.15 6.78 13.61
C ILE A 783 2.12 7.39 14.59
N ALA A 784 1.07 8.03 14.06
CA ALA A 784 0.01 8.63 14.87
C ALA A 784 -0.82 7.61 15.69
N TYR A 785 -0.69 6.30 15.40
CA TYR A 785 -1.44 5.21 16.04
C TYR A 785 -0.60 4.37 17.01
N ILE A 786 0.70 4.67 17.14
CA ILE A 786 1.62 3.97 18.03
C ILE A 786 1.75 4.75 19.34
N PRO A 787 1.75 4.09 20.52
CA PRO A 787 1.68 2.63 20.72
C PRO A 787 0.27 2.04 20.84
N ASP A 788 -0.76 2.88 21.01
CA ASP A 788 -2.08 2.43 21.50
C ASP A 788 -2.78 1.40 20.60
N SER A 789 -2.78 1.58 19.28
CA SER A 789 -3.38 0.60 18.37
C SER A 789 -2.60 -0.71 18.30
N ALA A 790 -1.27 -0.67 18.50
CA ALA A 790 -0.47 -1.88 18.54
C ALA A 790 -0.80 -2.70 19.80
N LEU A 791 -0.89 -2.04 20.95
CA LEU A 791 -1.32 -2.66 22.20
C LEU A 791 -2.75 -3.20 22.10
N ALA A 792 -3.68 -2.43 21.50
CA ALA A 792 -5.03 -2.90 21.26
C ALA A 792 -5.05 -4.18 20.40
N LEU A 793 -4.26 -4.23 19.32
CA LEU A 793 -4.16 -5.40 18.45
C LEU A 793 -3.56 -6.63 19.16
N GLN A 794 -2.55 -6.43 20.01
CA GLN A 794 -1.94 -7.52 20.79
C GLN A 794 -2.94 -8.22 21.71
N TRP A 795 -3.86 -7.46 22.32
CA TRP A 795 -4.91 -8.01 23.18
C TRP A 795 -6.04 -8.61 22.34
N LEU A 796 -6.48 -7.88 21.32
CA LEU A 796 -7.65 -8.21 20.53
C LEU A 796 -7.41 -9.44 19.63
N ILE A 797 -6.17 -9.74 19.20
CA ILE A 797 -5.92 -10.89 18.33
C ILE A 797 -6.20 -12.24 19.00
N TRP A 798 -6.17 -12.31 20.34
CA TRP A 798 -6.51 -13.52 21.09
C TRP A 798 -8.00 -13.89 21.04
N PHE A 799 -8.84 -13.01 20.49
CA PHE A 799 -10.22 -13.30 20.09
C PHE A 799 -10.28 -14.43 19.04
N LEU A 800 -9.29 -14.49 18.16
CA LEU A 800 -9.34 -15.25 16.91
C LEU A 800 -9.48 -16.78 17.11
N PRO A 801 -8.69 -17.46 17.99
CA PRO A 801 -8.87 -18.89 18.24
C PRO A 801 -10.27 -19.26 18.75
N PHE A 802 -10.85 -18.45 19.64
CA PHE A 802 -12.18 -18.71 20.20
C PHE A 802 -13.28 -18.45 19.17
N SER A 803 -13.17 -17.35 18.43
CA SER A 803 -14.13 -17.00 17.37
C SER A 803 -14.19 -18.05 16.27
N PHE A 804 -13.04 -18.64 15.90
CA PHE A 804 -12.99 -19.69 14.88
C PHE A 804 -13.70 -20.96 15.34
N ILE A 805 -13.55 -21.35 16.62
CA ILE A 805 -14.29 -22.47 17.21
C ILE A 805 -15.79 -22.15 17.25
N ASN A 806 -16.17 -20.98 17.78
CA ASN A 806 -17.55 -20.56 17.89
C ASN A 806 -18.24 -20.49 16.53
N SER A 807 -17.52 -20.09 15.47
CA SER A 807 -18.03 -20.11 14.09
C SER A 807 -18.49 -21.51 13.69
N VAL A 808 -17.67 -22.55 13.87
CA VAL A 808 -18.04 -23.92 13.49
C VAL A 808 -19.19 -24.44 14.35
N VAL A 809 -19.13 -24.24 15.66
CA VAL A 809 -20.16 -24.72 16.60
C VAL A 809 -21.50 -24.05 16.32
N HIS A 810 -21.51 -22.75 16.02
CA HIS A 810 -22.71 -22.02 15.61
C HIS A 810 -23.39 -22.70 14.41
N TYR A 811 -22.66 -22.96 13.32
CA TYR A 811 -23.25 -23.60 12.13
C TYR A 811 -23.71 -25.04 12.38
N VAL A 812 -23.04 -25.78 13.27
CA VAL A 812 -23.53 -27.10 13.71
C VAL A 812 -24.85 -26.99 14.45
N LEU A 813 -25.00 -26.03 15.37
CA LEU A 813 -26.26 -25.81 16.08
C LEU A 813 -27.39 -25.37 15.14
N ILE A 814 -27.09 -24.59 14.10
CA ILE A 814 -28.05 -24.29 13.02
C ILE A 814 -28.47 -25.57 12.31
N ALA A 815 -27.52 -26.45 11.95
CA ALA A 815 -27.81 -27.72 11.27
C ALA A 815 -28.63 -28.70 12.14
N LEU A 816 -28.56 -28.55 13.47
CA LEU A 816 -29.37 -29.28 14.45
C LEU A 816 -30.71 -28.60 14.77
N ASN A 817 -31.07 -27.52 14.06
CA ASN A 817 -32.28 -26.72 14.28
C ASN A 817 -32.41 -26.05 15.66
N GLU A 818 -31.29 -25.79 16.36
CA GLU A 818 -31.24 -25.15 17.68
C GLU A 818 -31.26 -23.61 17.62
N GLN A 819 -31.92 -23.03 16.62
CA GLN A 819 -31.94 -21.58 16.37
C GLN A 819 -32.48 -20.77 17.55
N ARG A 820 -33.51 -21.28 18.25
CA ARG A 820 -34.09 -20.60 19.43
C ARG A 820 -33.12 -20.55 20.60
N PHE A 821 -32.30 -21.58 20.77
CA PHE A 821 -31.26 -21.60 21.79
C PHE A 821 -30.15 -20.61 21.46
N LEU A 822 -29.71 -20.56 20.19
CA LEU A 822 -28.73 -19.59 19.71
C LEU A 822 -29.15 -18.15 20.03
N THR A 823 -30.41 -17.79 19.78
CA THR A 823 -30.94 -16.45 20.12
C THR A 823 -30.80 -16.13 21.61
N ARG A 824 -31.09 -17.08 22.51
CA ARG A 824 -30.92 -16.90 23.96
C ARG A 824 -29.44 -16.79 24.35
N ALA A 825 -28.57 -17.58 23.73
CA ALA A 825 -27.14 -17.53 23.98
C ALA A 825 -26.53 -16.18 23.59
N PHE A 826 -26.92 -15.63 22.43
CA PHE A 826 -26.51 -14.28 22.01
C PHE A 826 -27.03 -13.19 22.94
N LEU A 827 -28.26 -13.34 23.47
CA LEU A 827 -28.78 -12.39 24.46
C LEU A 827 -27.96 -12.41 25.76
N ILE A 828 -27.60 -13.60 26.26
CA ILE A 828 -26.71 -13.75 27.43
C ILE A 828 -25.35 -13.11 27.15
N GLY A 829 -24.76 -13.41 25.98
CA GLY A 829 -23.49 -12.83 25.56
C GLY A 829 -23.54 -11.31 25.46
N LEU A 830 -24.62 -10.74 24.90
CA LEU A 830 -24.79 -9.29 24.76
C LEU A 830 -24.90 -8.59 26.12
N VAL A 831 -25.68 -9.17 27.05
CA VAL A 831 -25.80 -8.65 28.42
C VAL A 831 -24.45 -8.69 29.13
N PHE A 832 -23.73 -9.81 29.03
CA PHE A 832 -22.37 -9.92 29.57
C PHE A 832 -21.45 -8.86 28.97
N ASN A 833 -21.44 -8.70 27.64
CA ASN A 833 -20.58 -7.76 26.94
C ASN A 833 -20.84 -6.31 27.38
N ILE A 834 -22.11 -5.90 27.47
CA ILE A 834 -22.48 -4.55 27.92
C ILE A 834 -22.00 -4.31 29.37
N ILE A 835 -22.33 -5.21 30.29
CA ILE A 835 -21.97 -5.06 31.71
C ILE A 835 -20.45 -5.05 31.88
N ALA A 836 -19.75 -5.99 31.24
CA ALA A 836 -18.30 -6.10 31.32
C ALA A 836 -17.61 -4.86 30.71
N ASN A 837 -18.12 -4.32 29.60
CA ASN A 837 -17.58 -3.08 29.01
C ASN A 837 -17.82 -1.85 29.89
N LEU A 838 -19.01 -1.72 30.51
CA LEU A 838 -19.30 -0.62 31.44
C LEU A 838 -18.37 -0.62 32.66
N ILE A 839 -17.85 -1.79 33.06
CA ILE A 839 -16.87 -1.94 34.15
C ILE A 839 -15.43 -1.74 33.64
N ALA A 840 -15.07 -2.37 32.53
CA ALA A 840 -13.70 -2.45 32.06
C ALA A 840 -13.21 -1.21 31.30
N ILE A 841 -14.07 -0.54 30.52
CA ILE A 841 -13.68 0.64 29.73
C ILE A 841 -13.26 1.80 30.63
N PRO A 842 -13.98 2.17 31.71
CA PRO A 842 -13.53 3.26 32.57
C PRO A 842 -12.17 2.99 33.25
N ALA A 843 -11.87 1.72 33.56
CA ALA A 843 -10.63 1.34 34.24
C ALA A 843 -9.43 1.15 33.30
N LEU A 844 -9.66 0.60 32.10
CA LEU A 844 -8.61 0.13 31.19
C LEU A 844 -8.71 0.71 29.75
N SER A 845 -9.65 1.63 29.50
CA SER A 845 -9.88 2.26 28.20
C SER A 845 -10.05 1.21 27.08
N TYR A 846 -9.41 1.41 25.91
CA TYR A 846 -9.42 0.46 24.79
C TYR A 846 -8.89 -0.93 25.14
N ARG A 847 -8.01 -1.08 26.14
CA ARG A 847 -7.51 -2.39 26.59
C ARG A 847 -8.61 -3.16 27.30
N GLY A 848 -9.45 -2.46 28.06
CA GLY A 848 -10.66 -3.00 28.67
C GLY A 848 -11.62 -3.54 27.62
N ALA A 849 -11.92 -2.75 26.58
CA ALA A 849 -12.75 -3.19 25.47
C ALA A 849 -12.17 -4.41 24.75
N ALA A 850 -10.86 -4.42 24.46
CA ALA A 850 -10.19 -5.56 23.83
C ALA A 850 -10.28 -6.84 24.68
N LEU A 851 -10.07 -6.73 26.00
CA LEU A 851 -10.21 -7.86 26.92
C LEU A 851 -11.65 -8.38 26.95
N VAL A 852 -12.63 -7.49 27.07
CA VAL A 852 -14.06 -7.87 27.10
C VAL A 852 -14.47 -8.56 25.81
N THR A 853 -13.96 -8.13 24.66
CA THR A 853 -14.18 -8.80 23.37
C THR A 853 -13.70 -10.26 23.38
N VAL A 854 -12.50 -10.53 23.91
CA VAL A 854 -11.99 -11.92 24.05
C VAL A 854 -12.83 -12.72 25.05
N LEU A 855 -13.16 -12.13 26.21
CA LEU A 855 -13.98 -12.77 27.23
C LEU A 855 -15.42 -13.04 26.74
N SER A 856 -15.93 -12.22 25.83
CA SER A 856 -17.27 -12.38 25.27
C SER A 856 -17.36 -13.62 24.38
N GLU A 857 -16.32 -13.95 23.61
CA GLU A 857 -16.28 -15.22 22.85
C GLU A 857 -16.26 -16.42 23.78
N LEU A 858 -15.54 -16.35 24.91
CA LEU A 858 -15.58 -17.39 25.94
C LEU A 858 -16.98 -17.51 26.57
N ALA A 859 -17.63 -16.38 26.85
CA ALA A 859 -18.99 -16.34 27.38
C ALA A 859 -20.02 -16.93 26.41
N LEU A 860 -19.81 -16.85 25.09
CA LEU A 860 -20.64 -17.52 24.07
C LEU A 860 -20.31 -19.01 23.92
N LEU A 861 -19.04 -19.39 24.07
CA LEU A 861 -18.60 -20.77 23.92
C LEU A 861 -19.28 -21.68 24.95
N ALA A 862 -19.48 -21.21 26.18
CA ALA A 862 -20.13 -21.97 27.25
C ALA A 862 -21.58 -22.43 26.92
N PRO A 863 -22.54 -21.54 26.59
CA PRO A 863 -23.88 -21.95 26.19
C PRO A 863 -23.87 -22.75 24.89
N PHE A 864 -23.01 -22.42 23.91
CA PHE A 864 -22.89 -23.20 22.67
C PHE A 864 -22.48 -24.65 22.94
N TYR A 865 -21.46 -24.85 23.78
CA TYR A 865 -21.02 -26.17 24.18
C TYR A 865 -22.09 -26.93 24.97
N TYR A 866 -22.83 -26.24 25.85
CA TYR A 866 -23.95 -26.83 26.58
C TYR A 866 -25.05 -27.34 25.64
N ALA A 867 -25.44 -26.57 24.63
CA ALA A 867 -26.42 -27.01 23.63
C ALA A 867 -25.88 -28.16 22.77
N LEU A 868 -24.61 -28.10 22.36
CA LEU A 868 -23.98 -29.16 21.58
C LEU A 868 -23.99 -30.50 22.33
N ARG A 869 -23.71 -30.48 23.65
CA ARG A 869 -23.67 -31.69 24.49
C ARG A 869 -25.02 -32.40 24.60
N LYS A 870 -26.13 -31.72 24.31
CA LYS A 870 -27.46 -32.35 24.28
C LYS A 870 -27.64 -33.29 23.09
N HIS A 871 -26.88 -33.06 22.02
CA HIS A 871 -27.04 -33.76 20.74
C HIS A 871 -25.84 -34.65 20.38
N MET A 872 -24.68 -34.42 21.00
CA MET A 872 -23.43 -35.13 20.69
C MET A 872 -22.63 -35.43 21.97
N PRO A 873 -21.76 -36.46 21.94
CA PRO A 873 -20.79 -36.72 23.00
C PRO A 873 -19.88 -35.50 23.24
N PRO A 874 -19.37 -35.33 24.46
CA PRO A 874 -18.48 -34.21 24.79
C PRO A 874 -17.25 -34.23 23.89
N LEU A 875 -16.91 -33.07 23.33
CA LEU A 875 -15.67 -32.92 22.56
C LEU A 875 -14.46 -32.99 23.51
N PRO A 876 -13.38 -33.71 23.15
CA PRO A 876 -12.14 -33.72 23.90
C PRO A 876 -11.36 -32.41 23.67
N ILE A 877 -11.86 -31.30 24.25
CA ILE A 877 -11.32 -29.94 24.06
C ILE A 877 -9.82 -29.88 24.39
N LEU A 878 -9.42 -30.51 25.50
CA LEU A 878 -8.02 -30.58 25.92
C LEU A 878 -7.14 -31.21 24.84
N ASP A 879 -7.52 -32.38 24.30
CA ASP A 879 -6.76 -33.09 23.26
C ASP A 879 -6.65 -32.31 21.95
N ILE A 880 -7.68 -31.54 21.62
CA ILE A 880 -7.71 -30.70 20.42
C ILE A 880 -6.78 -29.49 20.59
N PHE A 881 -6.68 -28.94 21.81
CA PHE A 881 -6.02 -27.67 22.06
C PHE A 881 -4.56 -27.77 22.47
N TRP A 882 -4.15 -28.80 23.24
CA TRP A 882 -2.81 -28.79 23.83
C TRP A 882 -1.69 -28.92 22.79
N ARG A 883 -1.85 -29.74 21.74
CA ARG A 883 -0.79 -29.93 20.72
C ARG A 883 -0.54 -28.64 19.92
N PRO A 884 -1.58 -27.96 19.37
CA PRO A 884 -1.41 -26.68 18.72
C PRO A 884 -0.92 -25.58 19.67
N ALA A 885 -1.34 -25.59 20.94
CA ALA A 885 -0.89 -24.62 21.94
C ALA A 885 0.61 -24.77 22.24
N VAL A 886 1.13 -25.99 22.39
CA VAL A 886 2.57 -26.24 22.55
C VAL A 886 3.35 -25.76 21.32
N ALA A 887 2.87 -26.08 20.11
CA ALA A 887 3.50 -25.60 18.88
C ALA A 887 3.51 -24.06 18.79
N ALA A 888 2.40 -23.42 19.16
CA ALA A 888 2.28 -21.96 19.17
C ALA A 888 3.16 -21.30 20.25
N PHE A 889 3.32 -21.96 21.42
CA PHE A 889 4.23 -21.50 22.47
C PHE A 889 5.69 -21.53 22.01
N VAL A 890 6.13 -22.65 21.40
CA VAL A 890 7.49 -22.77 20.83
C VAL A 890 7.73 -21.71 19.75
N MET A 891 6.74 -21.48 18.89
CA MET A 891 6.77 -20.41 17.89
C MET A 891 6.92 -19.02 18.55
N GLY A 892 6.15 -18.74 19.60
CA GLY A 892 6.20 -17.46 20.32
C GLY A 892 7.55 -17.22 21.00
N ALA A 893 8.12 -18.27 21.62
CA ALA A 893 9.47 -18.19 22.19
C ALA A 893 10.52 -17.84 21.13
N LEU A 894 10.46 -18.44 19.94
CA LEU A 894 11.36 -18.10 18.83
C LEU A 894 11.16 -16.67 18.34
N LEU A 895 9.91 -16.21 18.19
CA LEU A 895 9.61 -14.86 17.75
C LEU A 895 10.14 -13.81 18.73
N TYR A 896 10.02 -14.04 20.04
CA TYR A 896 10.56 -13.14 21.05
C TYR A 896 12.06 -12.85 20.87
N PHE A 897 12.87 -13.86 20.54
CA PHE A 897 14.30 -13.68 20.34
C PHE A 897 14.69 -13.21 18.92
N LEU A 898 13.95 -13.62 17.88
CA LEU A 898 14.33 -13.38 16.49
C LEU A 898 13.76 -12.07 15.90
N VAL A 899 12.59 -11.62 16.35
CA VAL A 899 11.93 -10.41 15.83
C VAL A 899 12.81 -9.16 15.97
N PRO A 900 13.51 -8.90 17.10
CA PRO A 900 14.41 -7.76 17.22
C PRO A 900 15.59 -7.76 16.23
N GLN A 901 15.99 -8.94 15.73
CA GLN A 901 17.11 -9.09 14.80
C GLN A 901 16.66 -8.89 13.35
N ASN A 902 15.61 -9.59 12.93
CA ASN A 902 15.02 -9.48 11.60
C ASN A 902 13.63 -10.11 11.54
N ILE A 903 12.59 -9.28 11.35
CA ILE A 903 11.19 -9.71 11.34
C ILE A 903 10.91 -10.78 10.28
N PHE A 904 11.45 -10.64 9.06
CA PHE A 904 11.16 -11.56 7.96
C PHE A 904 11.75 -12.95 8.20
N ILE A 905 13.02 -13.00 8.63
CA ILE A 905 13.69 -14.25 8.96
C ILE A 905 13.00 -14.91 10.16
N ALA A 906 12.65 -14.13 11.19
CA ALA A 906 11.93 -14.60 12.37
C ALA A 906 10.61 -15.30 11.99
N LEU A 907 9.78 -14.66 11.15
CA LEU A 907 8.50 -15.21 10.71
C LEU A 907 8.66 -16.51 9.91
N VAL A 908 9.65 -16.60 9.02
CA VAL A 908 9.91 -17.83 8.26
C VAL A 908 10.35 -18.97 9.18
N ILE A 909 11.35 -18.74 10.03
CA ILE A 909 11.86 -19.77 10.94
C ILE A 909 10.76 -20.21 11.91
N ALA A 910 10.06 -19.27 12.54
CA ALA A 910 9.01 -19.58 13.51
C ALA A 910 7.83 -20.35 12.88
N SER A 911 7.45 -20.03 11.64
CA SER A 911 6.39 -20.76 10.91
C SER A 911 6.80 -22.18 10.55
N VAL A 912 8.06 -22.40 10.14
CA VAL A 912 8.60 -23.74 9.87
C VAL A 912 8.63 -24.55 11.17
N VAL A 913 9.13 -23.98 12.27
CA VAL A 913 9.20 -24.66 13.56
C VAL A 913 7.81 -24.97 14.10
N TYR A 914 6.84 -24.08 13.94
CA TYR A 914 5.44 -24.35 14.28
C TYR A 914 4.91 -25.59 13.54
N GLY A 915 5.11 -25.67 12.22
CA GLY A 915 4.71 -26.82 11.40
C GLY A 915 5.41 -28.12 11.81
N VAL A 916 6.71 -28.07 12.10
CA VAL A 916 7.47 -29.23 12.59
C VAL A 916 6.99 -29.67 13.97
N THR A 917 6.74 -28.72 14.88
CA THR A 917 6.27 -29.03 16.24
C THR A 917 4.88 -29.66 16.22
N LEU A 918 3.97 -29.19 15.36
CA LEU A 918 2.68 -29.83 15.10
C LEU A 918 2.84 -31.28 14.61
N LEU A 919 3.78 -31.54 13.71
CA LEU A 919 4.06 -32.88 13.18
C LEU A 919 4.63 -33.82 14.26
N VAL A 920 5.56 -33.32 15.08
CA VAL A 920 6.24 -34.07 16.16
C VAL A 920 5.31 -34.38 17.32
N THR A 921 4.46 -33.43 17.72
CA THR A 921 3.43 -33.63 18.77
C THR A 921 2.31 -34.57 18.34
N GLY A 922 2.33 -35.05 17.09
CA GLY A 922 1.33 -35.96 16.55
C GLY A 922 -0.03 -35.29 16.36
N ALA A 923 -0.08 -33.99 16.09
CA ALA A 923 -1.36 -33.29 15.87
C ALA A 923 -2.14 -33.86 14.67
N LEU A 924 -1.43 -34.31 13.62
CA LEU A 924 -2.02 -34.95 12.45
C LEU A 924 -2.27 -36.45 12.69
N GLY A 925 -3.54 -36.84 12.77
CA GLY A 925 -4.00 -38.22 12.75
C GLY A 925 -4.28 -38.74 11.33
N PRO A 926 -4.85 -39.96 11.20
CA PRO A 926 -5.03 -40.63 9.92
C PRO A 926 -5.92 -39.85 8.95
N ASP A 927 -7.03 -39.29 9.46
CA ASP A 927 -7.99 -38.50 8.66
C ASP A 927 -7.33 -37.21 8.15
N GLU A 928 -6.52 -36.55 8.99
CA GLU A 928 -5.83 -35.32 8.63
C GLU A 928 -4.72 -35.57 7.60
N TRP A 929 -3.95 -36.66 7.75
CA TRP A 929 -2.95 -37.07 6.76
C TRP A 929 -3.55 -37.39 5.39
N LEU A 930 -4.74 -37.99 5.36
CA LEU A 930 -5.43 -38.32 4.12
C LEU A 930 -5.85 -37.05 3.34
N ILE A 931 -6.19 -35.98 4.06
CA ILE A 931 -6.52 -34.67 3.47
C ILE A 931 -5.26 -33.97 2.98
N VAL A 932 -4.20 -33.93 3.80
CA VAL A 932 -2.91 -33.32 3.42
C VAL A 932 -2.31 -34.02 2.21
N GLY A 933 -2.37 -35.36 2.15
CA GLY A 933 -1.89 -36.14 1.01
C GLY A 933 -2.60 -35.80 -0.30
N LYS A 934 -3.93 -35.60 -0.25
CA LYS A 934 -4.74 -35.22 -1.43
C LYS A 934 -4.53 -33.77 -1.90
N LEU A 935 -4.03 -32.89 -1.02
CA LEU A 935 -3.70 -31.50 -1.35
C LEU A 935 -2.29 -31.34 -1.92
N MET A 936 -1.43 -32.35 -1.78
CA MET A 936 -0.06 -32.32 -2.23
C MET A 936 0.07 -32.77 -3.71
N PRO A 937 1.12 -32.32 -4.43
CA PRO A 937 1.39 -32.81 -5.79
C PRO A 937 1.46 -34.35 -5.81
N LYS A 938 0.91 -35.01 -6.85
CA LYS A 938 0.85 -36.49 -6.98
C LYS A 938 2.18 -37.23 -6.70
N ARG A 939 3.32 -36.57 -6.89
CA ARG A 939 4.66 -37.13 -6.60
C ARG A 939 4.95 -37.27 -5.10
N LEU A 940 4.35 -36.44 -4.26
CA LEU A 940 4.49 -36.45 -2.80
C LEU A 940 3.34 -37.16 -2.12
N GLU A 941 2.17 -37.24 -2.76
CA GLU A 941 0.98 -37.95 -2.26
C GLU A 941 1.31 -39.39 -1.84
N GLY A 942 2.04 -40.16 -2.65
CA GLY A 942 2.41 -41.53 -2.32
C GLY A 942 3.32 -41.66 -1.08
N LEU A 943 4.26 -40.73 -0.90
CA LEU A 943 5.17 -40.71 0.26
C LEU A 943 4.41 -40.34 1.54
N ILE A 944 3.49 -39.38 1.44
CA ILE A 944 2.68 -38.88 2.55
C ILE A 944 1.65 -39.93 2.98
N LEU A 945 0.98 -40.57 2.03
CA LEU A 945 0.05 -41.68 2.31
C LEU A 945 0.77 -42.92 2.86
N TRP A 946 2.04 -43.14 2.50
CA TRP A 946 2.86 -44.19 3.12
C TRP A 946 3.17 -43.89 4.59
N TRP A 947 3.55 -42.65 4.92
CA TRP A 947 3.72 -42.19 6.30
C TRP A 947 2.42 -42.29 7.12
N ALA A 948 1.28 -41.95 6.50
CA ALA A 948 -0.04 -42.01 7.11
C ALA A 948 -0.48 -43.44 7.48
N ARG A 949 0.00 -44.47 6.76
CA ARG A 949 -0.31 -45.88 7.03
C ARG A 949 0.61 -46.52 8.07
N LYS A 950 1.75 -45.90 8.37
CA LYS A 950 2.78 -46.43 9.29
C LYS A 950 2.59 -45.95 10.74
N ARG A 951 1.76 -44.91 10.94
CA ARG A 951 1.26 -44.43 12.23
C ARG A 951 -0.20 -44.85 12.37
#